data_AF-A0A7S3WN22-F1
#
_entry.id   AF-A0A7S3WN22-F1
#
_cell.length_a   1.000
_cell.length_b   1.000
_cell.length_c   1.000
_cell.angle_alpha   90.00
_cell.angle_beta   90.00
_cell.angle_gamma   90.00
#
_symmetry.space_group_name_H-M   'P 1'
#
loop_
_entity.id
_entity.type
_entity.pdbx_description
1 polymer ?
#
loop_
_entity_poly.entity_id
_entity_poly.type
_entity_poly.pdbx_seq_one_letter_code
_entity_poly.pdbx_strand_id
1 'polypeptide(L)'
;GNMRGRAVFRTPISFKAKMPPDDGYLPTTRSSVELGNMRGYSSGRMSSLPLVHQFSEAEKFRGSAVSTGSVGEHLPSQGAEKVDPASGDSAGSGAENSSKLEDVALAMQETDLSPYVQPSFVSRVGSLVLACARPLLVGSAGALLGALELASVAVCLLLLLAAAHVPARGSADAEILNAGVLAVSTLAGTLAGLVLSVWAARSGLLGRAFSGRPGGGTADKAVRGIRVNTAGGGRRRVFWLRAVAALAVAPLSATLCLFVPSEPQTALLDTLRPLLAIGLGWSGGVELPAGYCASFGAAPLLQGGGPSRGQAVRQLSEAVDGGGESGRKPLQRLSPGWWRRWGDTKAGAAAALVANMTRAEAGRLVQGFGWAGFSLPEGLYTGSVLGVPRLGLPGLHMQDAAQGYRTMFDSQVGTVTAWPSLLSFAASWDASLTREFASALGREFRAKGANVILGPSVNVHRVARNGRNAEYLSGEEPRLGEVLVAAYVQGVQSEKVAAVVKHYALNNQETHRATVDVEVDERTRREVYYPPFEAAVRAGVASFMCSYNLVDGEHACGSEALSSELRDGLGFADGWMMSDWWAVHSSDAARGGVDQNMPGNDGWFDLYRLGGASGESDSRPHGLVGQMAERVVRGALAADAYDAMPCHVGCDCGPLMMDGVSTSAEHRALARRAAASSVVLLKNEGVLPLQRDPPAGRLRIALLGSACAAPSAWQSRAAREDWAAGDYYTVGGSGRVFFPGDASLLAGLEAAGYDVALHPVDRSSDAEAAMRGFDVAIACGGGVTQESRDRPSLRLDQDHFLQQLVARTRASRSVDAPPHVRLPPLIVVALAPGAILTSWAEHADAALVLFLGGEATGLALSDVLSGHVSPSGRLPLTLPAAEADATPPCAGLSCSYTEGLALAWRGLHKRPVAFPFGHGLSYTRFSYSWETEPAPSAGGGATLDGRGDAQQPLFNLSFRVQNDGAREGQEVAQLYLSYPESAGEPPLVLRHFVKTRPLQPSQSELVSLSLSRRDLSTWRPADSSSERGGWRVAHGRFGVVVGGSSRPAEGEGLRAEFEV
;
A
#
# COMPACT_ATOMS: atom_id res chain seq x y z
N GLY A 1 7.75 -67.78 -2.00
CA GLY A 1 6.65 -68.66 -1.58
C GLY A 1 5.38 -67.85 -1.61
N ASN A 2 4.48 -68.08 -2.56
CA ASN A 2 3.41 -69.10 -2.58
C ASN A 2 2.23 -68.77 -1.63
N MET A 3 1.21 -68.09 -2.16
CA MET A 3 -0.19 -68.56 -2.38
C MET A 3 -1.08 -67.31 -2.59
N ARG A 4 -1.49 -66.92 -3.81
CA ARG A 4 -2.56 -67.42 -4.72
C ARG A 4 -4.01 -67.38 -4.17
N GLY A 5 -4.85 -66.60 -4.87
CA GLY A 5 -6.32 -66.75 -4.96
C GLY A 5 -7.02 -65.44 -5.39
N ARG A 6 -7.09 -65.08 -6.68
CA ARG A 6 -8.26 -65.17 -7.61
C ARG A 6 -9.54 -64.46 -7.10
N ALA A 7 -9.96 -63.32 -7.68
CA ALA A 7 -10.86 -63.16 -8.86
C ALA A 7 -12.34 -63.52 -8.52
N VAL A 8 -13.43 -62.80 -8.85
CA VAL A 8 -13.75 -61.80 -9.89
C VAL A 8 -15.27 -61.42 -9.77
N PHE A 9 -15.68 -60.27 -10.36
CA PHE A 9 -17.02 -59.85 -10.91
C PHE A 9 -18.07 -58.97 -10.16
N ARG A 10 -18.34 -57.81 -10.81
CA ARG A 10 -19.61 -57.15 -11.22
C ARG A 10 -20.58 -56.50 -10.20
N THR A 11 -20.67 -55.17 -10.33
CA THR A 11 -21.81 -54.22 -10.16
C THR A 11 -23.10 -54.63 -10.92
N PRO A 12 -24.23 -53.86 -10.86
CA PRO A 12 -24.75 -52.89 -9.87
C PRO A 12 -26.27 -53.09 -9.55
N ILE A 13 -26.80 -52.55 -8.44
CA ILE A 13 -28.25 -52.30 -8.31
C ILE A 13 -28.52 -50.96 -7.59
N SER A 14 -29.29 -50.12 -8.27
CA SER A 14 -29.90 -48.85 -7.86
C SER A 14 -31.17 -49.06 -7.03
N PHE A 15 -31.46 -48.19 -6.05
CA PHE A 15 -32.85 -47.90 -5.65
C PHE A 15 -33.07 -46.43 -5.26
N LYS A 16 -34.06 -45.81 -5.92
CA LYS A 16 -34.79 -44.59 -5.52
C LYS A 16 -36.03 -44.99 -4.71
N ALA A 17 -36.38 -44.22 -3.68
CA ALA A 17 -37.75 -43.73 -3.34
C ALA A 17 -37.74 -43.17 -1.89
N LYS A 18 -38.07 -41.89 -1.64
CA LYS A 18 -39.40 -41.23 -1.51
C LYS A 18 -40.05 -41.39 -0.09
N MET A 19 -40.21 -40.26 0.61
CA MET A 19 -41.04 -40.01 1.83
C MET A 19 -42.56 -40.23 1.56
N PRO A 20 -43.56 -39.98 2.47
CA PRO A 20 -43.63 -39.47 3.88
C PRO A 20 -44.70 -40.27 4.73
N PRO A 21 -45.53 -39.68 5.65
CA PRO A 21 -45.35 -38.93 6.93
C PRO A 21 -46.09 -39.58 8.14
N ASP A 22 -45.98 -39.01 9.36
CA ASP A 22 -47.13 -38.56 10.21
C ASP A 22 -46.79 -38.26 11.70
N ASP A 23 -47.26 -37.09 12.14
CA ASP A 23 -47.94 -36.66 13.38
C ASP A 23 -47.52 -37.07 14.81
N GLY A 24 -47.52 -36.06 15.71
CA GLY A 24 -48.28 -36.18 16.97
C GLY A 24 -47.71 -35.59 18.27
N TYR A 25 -48.18 -34.39 18.64
CA TYR A 25 -48.64 -33.94 19.98
C TYR A 25 -47.72 -33.81 21.23
N LEU A 26 -47.72 -32.56 21.75
CA LEU A 26 -47.54 -32.07 23.15
C LEU A 26 -48.60 -32.69 24.12
N PRO A 27 -48.52 -32.60 25.50
CA PRO A 27 -48.16 -31.40 26.28
C PRO A 27 -47.59 -31.51 27.74
N THR A 28 -47.04 -30.37 28.21
CA THR A 28 -47.03 -29.76 29.58
C THR A 28 -46.71 -30.57 30.86
N THR A 29 -45.86 -29.99 31.73
CA THR A 29 -46.23 -29.58 33.12
C THR A 29 -45.16 -28.72 33.81
N ARG A 30 -45.64 -27.73 34.58
CA ARG A 30 -44.91 -26.85 35.53
C ARG A 30 -44.60 -27.59 36.83
N SER A 31 -43.55 -27.18 37.54
CA SER A 31 -43.58 -27.02 39.00
C SER A 31 -42.51 -26.05 39.51
N SER A 32 -42.98 -25.11 40.32
CA SER A 32 -42.30 -24.15 41.18
C SER A 32 -42.04 -24.72 42.58
N VAL A 33 -41.15 -24.09 43.38
CA VAL A 33 -40.95 -24.09 44.86
C VAL A 33 -39.43 -23.95 45.11
N GLU A 34 -38.84 -23.12 45.99
CA GLU A 34 -39.29 -22.20 47.05
C GLU A 34 -38.16 -21.23 47.43
N LEU A 35 -38.55 -20.20 48.20
CA LEU A 35 -37.78 -19.11 48.78
C LEU A 35 -36.81 -19.50 49.90
N GLY A 36 -35.74 -18.71 50.05
CA GLY A 36 -34.93 -18.62 51.27
C GLY A 36 -34.42 -17.19 51.50
N ASN A 37 -35.06 -16.48 52.43
CA ASN A 37 -34.71 -15.15 52.96
C ASN A 37 -33.54 -15.21 53.96
N MET A 38 -32.67 -14.18 54.01
CA MET A 38 -32.13 -13.50 55.23
C MET A 38 -31.34 -12.24 54.77
N ARG A 39 -31.80 -10.99 55.03
CA ARG A 39 -31.45 -10.06 56.15
C ARG A 39 -29.92 -9.94 56.40
N GLY A 40 -29.25 -8.78 56.52
CA GLY A 40 -29.59 -7.36 56.65
C GLY A 40 -28.31 -6.56 57.07
N TYR A 41 -28.43 -5.23 57.25
CA TYR A 41 -27.44 -4.16 57.59
C TYR A 41 -26.84 -3.40 56.37
N SER A 42 -27.29 -2.20 55.96
CA SER A 42 -27.30 -0.83 56.57
C SER A 42 -25.89 -0.23 56.74
N SER A 43 -25.53 1.02 56.42
CA SER A 43 -26.23 2.23 55.94
C SER A 43 -25.23 3.41 55.82
N GLY A 44 -25.51 4.36 54.91
CA GLY A 44 -25.15 5.80 55.02
C GLY A 44 -24.07 6.30 54.05
N ARG A 45 -24.18 7.42 53.33
CA ARG A 45 -25.18 8.52 53.26
C ARG A 45 -24.94 9.35 51.98
N MET A 46 -26.03 9.72 51.29
CA MET A 46 -26.43 11.05 50.74
C MET A 46 -25.41 11.98 50.02
N SER A 47 -25.71 12.78 48.99
CA SER A 47 -26.77 12.98 47.98
C SER A 47 -26.70 14.47 47.56
N SER A 48 -26.80 14.80 46.27
CA SER A 48 -27.61 15.95 45.79
C SER A 48 -27.69 16.00 44.26
N LEU A 49 -28.89 15.73 43.75
CA LEU A 49 -29.45 16.08 42.42
C LEU A 49 -29.93 17.55 42.40
N PRO A 50 -30.42 18.09 41.27
CA PRO A 50 -31.85 17.99 40.87
C PRO A 50 -32.06 17.57 39.38
N LEU A 51 -32.97 16.63 39.05
CA LEU A 51 -34.42 16.75 38.74
C LEU A 51 -34.74 17.42 37.39
N VAL A 52 -35.74 17.06 36.57
CA VAL A 52 -36.57 15.88 36.22
C VAL A 52 -37.60 16.43 35.19
N HIS A 53 -38.00 15.64 34.19
CA HIS A 53 -39.42 15.52 33.79
C HIS A 53 -39.64 14.28 32.92
N GLN A 54 -40.42 13.33 33.45
CA GLN A 54 -41.08 12.24 32.72
C GLN A 54 -42.51 12.65 32.40
N PHE A 55 -43.09 12.09 31.33
CA PHE A 55 -44.47 11.59 31.33
C PHE A 55 -44.60 10.39 30.39
N SER A 56 -45.39 9.41 30.83
CA SER A 56 -45.78 8.19 30.13
C SER A 56 -47.23 8.25 29.65
N GLU A 57 -47.59 7.23 28.86
CA GLU A 57 -48.92 6.64 28.63
C GLU A 57 -49.63 6.87 27.28
N ALA A 58 -50.29 5.79 26.88
CA ALA A 58 -50.90 5.46 25.61
C ALA A 58 -52.41 5.74 25.59
N GLU A 59 -53.03 5.88 24.40
CA GLU A 59 -54.21 5.11 23.95
C GLU A 59 -54.73 5.56 22.56
N LYS A 60 -55.64 4.73 22.01
CA LYS A 60 -55.97 4.48 20.59
C LYS A 60 -57.07 5.38 19.96
N PHE A 61 -57.17 5.24 18.62
CA PHE A 61 -58.37 5.18 17.72
C PHE A 61 -58.98 6.46 17.10
N ARG A 62 -58.88 6.64 15.76
CA ARG A 62 -59.87 6.27 14.70
C ARG A 62 -59.75 7.09 13.38
N GLY A 63 -59.91 6.39 12.24
CA GLY A 63 -60.46 6.88 10.94
C GLY A 63 -59.46 7.55 10.00
N SER A 64 -59.30 7.22 8.72
CA SER A 64 -60.26 6.72 7.73
C SER A 64 -59.56 5.94 6.59
N ALA A 65 -60.29 5.00 5.99
CA ALA A 65 -59.95 4.24 4.78
C ALA A 65 -61.04 4.45 3.70
N VAL A 66 -60.82 3.87 2.50
CA VAL A 66 -61.71 3.60 1.32
C VAL A 66 -61.04 4.17 0.05
N SER A 67 -60.84 3.49 -1.10
CA SER A 67 -61.22 2.16 -1.66
C SER A 67 -60.37 1.90 -2.93
N THR A 68 -59.74 0.74 -3.10
CA THR A 68 -60.09 -0.41 -4.01
C THR A 68 -60.67 -0.11 -5.40
N GLY A 69 -60.07 -0.73 -6.44
CA GLY A 69 -60.69 -0.98 -7.74
C GLY A 69 -59.75 -1.70 -8.72
N SER A 70 -59.92 -3.01 -8.89
CA SER A 70 -59.30 -3.87 -9.91
C SER A 70 -60.30 -4.21 -11.04
N VAL A 71 -59.76 -4.70 -12.17
CA VAL A 71 -60.32 -5.63 -13.20
C VAL A 71 -60.31 -5.07 -14.63
N GLY A 72 -59.79 -5.87 -15.59
CA GLY A 72 -60.28 -5.88 -16.98
C GLY A 72 -59.25 -6.15 -18.09
N GLU A 73 -59.24 -7.37 -18.63
CA GLU A 73 -58.48 -7.87 -19.80
C GLU A 73 -58.91 -7.25 -21.16
N HIS A 74 -58.01 -7.25 -22.17
CA HIS A 74 -58.21 -7.83 -23.53
C HIS A 74 -57.07 -7.45 -24.54
N LEU A 75 -56.61 -8.46 -25.29
CA LEU A 75 -55.78 -8.47 -26.54
C LEU A 75 -56.68 -8.22 -27.78
N PRO A 76 -56.23 -8.30 -29.07
CA PRO A 76 -54.94 -8.05 -29.79
C PRO A 76 -55.11 -7.30 -31.15
N SER A 77 -54.02 -7.07 -31.91
CA SER A 77 -53.84 -7.35 -33.38
C SER A 77 -52.79 -6.41 -34.04
N GLN A 78 -51.71 -6.97 -34.63
CA GLN A 78 -51.39 -7.15 -36.07
C GLN A 78 -51.13 -5.85 -36.85
N GLY A 79 -50.18 -5.71 -37.78
CA GLY A 79 -49.21 -6.57 -38.46
C GLY A 79 -48.20 -5.63 -39.16
N ALA A 80 -46.93 -6.01 -39.29
CA ALA A 80 -46.34 -6.74 -40.42
C ALA A 80 -45.96 -5.87 -41.64
N GLU A 81 -44.78 -6.19 -42.17
CA GLU A 81 -44.20 -5.86 -43.49
C GLU A 81 -43.37 -4.56 -43.63
N LYS A 82 -42.24 -4.49 -44.34
CA LYS A 82 -41.25 -5.46 -44.89
C LYS A 82 -40.21 -4.62 -45.68
N VAL A 83 -39.00 -5.19 -45.89
CA VAL A 83 -38.03 -4.92 -47.00
C VAL A 83 -37.11 -3.67 -46.92
N ASP A 84 -35.86 -3.94 -46.51
CA ASP A 84 -34.53 -3.65 -47.13
C ASP A 84 -34.48 -3.14 -48.61
N PRO A 85 -33.32 -2.83 -49.25
CA PRO A 85 -31.96 -2.50 -48.75
C PRO A 85 -31.21 -1.41 -49.59
N ALA A 86 -29.98 -1.12 -49.15
CA ALA A 86 -28.74 -0.96 -49.96
C ALA A 86 -28.43 0.27 -50.86
N SER A 87 -27.10 0.49 -50.91
CA SER A 87 -26.27 1.21 -51.91
C SER A 87 -26.25 2.74 -51.83
N GLY A 88 -25.15 3.45 -52.05
CA GLY A 88 -23.79 3.11 -52.49
C GLY A 88 -23.10 4.38 -52.99
N ASP A 89 -21.83 4.54 -52.58
CA ASP A 89 -20.71 5.21 -53.26
C ASP A 89 -20.77 6.63 -53.87
N SER A 90 -19.83 7.43 -53.34
CA SER A 90 -18.73 8.13 -54.05
C SER A 90 -18.78 9.66 -54.29
N ALA A 91 -17.80 10.29 -53.63
CA ALA A 91 -16.87 11.34 -54.09
C ALA A 91 -17.36 12.77 -54.45
N GLY A 92 -16.79 13.77 -53.75
CA GLY A 92 -16.49 15.07 -54.34
C GLY A 92 -16.56 16.31 -53.44
N SER A 93 -15.41 16.67 -52.83
CA SER A 93 -14.90 18.03 -52.53
C SER A 93 -15.74 19.07 -51.75
N GLY A 94 -15.10 19.62 -50.69
CA GLY A 94 -15.08 21.07 -50.45
C GLY A 94 -15.85 21.60 -49.24
N ALA A 95 -15.09 22.15 -48.29
CA ALA A 95 -15.48 23.14 -47.27
C ALA A 95 -16.57 22.76 -46.25
N GLU A 96 -16.19 22.69 -44.97
CA GLU A 96 -16.67 23.61 -43.91
C GLU A 96 -16.14 23.15 -42.53
N ASN A 97 -15.47 24.07 -41.85
CA ASN A 97 -14.90 23.88 -40.51
C ASN A 97 -15.60 24.89 -39.60
N SER A 98 -16.78 24.53 -39.09
CA SER A 98 -17.53 25.34 -38.11
C SER A 98 -18.35 24.45 -37.19
N SER A 99 -17.70 23.78 -36.24
CA SER A 99 -18.37 23.16 -35.08
C SER A 99 -17.42 22.95 -33.89
N LYS A 100 -16.61 23.96 -33.53
CA LYS A 100 -15.78 23.94 -32.31
C LYS A 100 -15.96 25.15 -31.38
N LEU A 101 -17.07 25.88 -31.51
CA LEU A 101 -17.34 27.05 -30.67
C LEU A 101 -18.61 26.94 -29.82
N GLU A 102 -19.39 25.86 -29.93
CA GLU A 102 -20.53 25.59 -29.03
C GLU A 102 -20.18 24.67 -27.84
N ASP A 103 -19.07 23.92 -27.91
CA ASP A 103 -18.65 23.02 -26.82
C ASP A 103 -17.99 23.73 -25.62
N VAL A 104 -17.58 24.98 -25.77
CA VAL A 104 -16.95 25.76 -24.67
C VAL A 104 -18.00 26.33 -23.71
N ALA A 105 -19.23 26.55 -24.18
CA ALA A 105 -20.32 27.06 -23.35
C ALA A 105 -20.96 25.96 -22.48
N LEU A 106 -20.91 24.69 -22.91
CA LEU A 106 -21.41 23.56 -22.11
C LEU A 106 -20.43 23.11 -21.01
N ALA A 107 -19.12 23.29 -21.21
CA ALA A 107 -18.10 22.87 -20.24
C ALA A 107 -18.01 23.74 -18.97
N MET A 108 -18.72 24.88 -18.92
CA MET A 108 -18.72 25.78 -17.76
C MET A 108 -19.96 25.64 -16.86
N GLN A 109 -20.88 24.71 -17.18
CA GLN A 109 -22.13 24.53 -16.43
C GLN A 109 -22.14 23.33 -15.46
N GLU A 110 -21.05 22.54 -15.39
CA GLU A 110 -20.94 21.37 -14.50
C GLU A 110 -20.09 21.59 -13.24
N THR A 111 -19.73 22.85 -12.92
CA THR A 111 -19.16 23.21 -11.61
C THR A 111 -20.14 24.09 -10.86
N ASP A 112 -20.82 23.50 -9.88
CA ASP A 112 -21.77 24.18 -9.01
C ASP A 112 -21.07 25.21 -8.10
N LEU A 113 -21.05 26.47 -8.54
CA LEU A 113 -20.69 27.66 -7.76
C LEU A 113 -21.91 28.55 -7.50
N SER A 114 -23.11 27.96 -7.45
CA SER A 114 -24.38 28.69 -7.38
C SER A 114 -24.66 29.56 -6.13
N PRO A 115 -23.88 29.57 -5.01
CA PRO A 115 -24.19 30.52 -3.93
C PRO A 115 -23.61 31.93 -4.09
N TYR A 116 -22.65 32.18 -4.99
CA TYR A 116 -21.77 33.37 -4.87
C TYR A 116 -21.77 34.39 -6.04
N VAL A 117 -22.52 34.19 -7.13
CA VAL A 117 -22.51 35.14 -8.26
C VAL A 117 -23.92 35.47 -8.77
N GLN A 118 -24.29 36.75 -8.69
CA GLN A 118 -25.56 37.27 -9.21
C GLN A 118 -25.61 37.16 -10.76
N PRO A 119 -26.67 36.56 -11.35
CA PRO A 119 -26.78 36.33 -12.80
C PRO A 119 -26.68 37.60 -13.68
N SER A 120 -27.00 38.76 -13.13
CA SER A 120 -26.97 40.04 -13.87
C SER A 120 -25.56 40.61 -14.11
N PHE A 121 -24.52 40.03 -13.49
CA PHE A 121 -23.12 40.44 -13.66
C PHE A 121 -22.46 39.74 -14.85
N VAL A 122 -22.66 38.43 -15.00
CA VAL A 122 -22.11 37.62 -16.10
C VAL A 122 -22.68 38.05 -17.46
N SER A 123 -23.97 38.39 -17.51
CA SER A 123 -24.64 38.91 -18.73
C SER A 123 -24.11 40.29 -19.17
N ARG A 124 -23.73 41.15 -18.22
CA ARG A 124 -23.18 42.49 -18.51
C ARG A 124 -21.73 42.43 -19.00
N VAL A 125 -20.93 41.51 -18.46
CA VAL A 125 -19.56 41.27 -18.92
C VAL A 125 -19.55 40.64 -20.32
N GLY A 126 -20.43 39.66 -20.59
CA GLY A 126 -20.57 39.05 -21.92
C GLY A 126 -20.98 40.06 -23.01
N SER A 127 -21.91 40.98 -22.69
CA SER A 127 -22.38 42.00 -23.63
C SER A 127 -21.31 43.06 -23.95
N LEU A 128 -20.42 43.36 -23.01
CA LEU A 128 -19.34 44.34 -23.19
C LEU A 128 -18.19 43.75 -24.02
N VAL A 129 -17.88 42.47 -23.83
CA VAL A 129 -16.88 41.73 -24.64
C VAL A 129 -17.33 41.63 -26.11
N LEU A 130 -18.63 41.41 -26.35
CA LEU A 130 -19.23 41.42 -27.69
C LEU A 130 -19.28 42.83 -28.32
N ALA A 131 -19.42 43.90 -27.52
CA ALA A 131 -19.39 45.27 -28.01
C ALA A 131 -17.96 45.72 -28.43
N CYS A 132 -16.92 45.22 -27.76
CA CYS A 132 -15.53 45.48 -28.11
C CYS A 132 -15.03 44.71 -29.34
N ALA A 133 -15.70 43.62 -29.73
CA ALA A 133 -15.29 42.77 -30.85
C ALA A 133 -15.81 43.24 -32.23
N ARG A 134 -16.68 44.27 -32.29
CA ARG A 134 -17.36 44.66 -33.54
C ARG A 134 -16.59 45.49 -34.58
N PRO A 135 -15.44 46.13 -34.31
CA PRO A 135 -14.61 46.74 -35.35
C PRO A 135 -13.37 45.87 -35.66
N LEU A 136 -13.57 44.63 -36.11
CA LEU A 136 -12.48 43.71 -36.51
C LEU A 136 -12.54 43.28 -37.98
N LEU A 137 -13.26 44.01 -38.84
CA LEU A 137 -13.39 43.64 -40.26
C LEU A 137 -12.73 44.56 -41.28
N VAL A 138 -12.04 45.65 -40.90
CA VAL A 138 -11.28 46.45 -41.89
C VAL A 138 -10.04 47.12 -41.28
N GLY A 139 -8.85 46.67 -41.71
CA GLY A 139 -7.73 47.57 -42.02
C GLY A 139 -6.69 47.93 -40.93
N SER A 140 -5.47 47.44 -41.15
CA SER A 140 -4.15 47.89 -40.65
C SER A 140 -3.71 47.48 -39.23
N ALA A 141 -2.52 46.86 -39.17
CA ALA A 141 -1.92 46.23 -37.99
C ALA A 141 -1.49 47.19 -36.85
N GLY A 142 -1.69 48.50 -37.00
CA GLY A 142 -1.42 49.49 -35.94
C GLY A 142 -2.58 49.66 -34.95
N ALA A 143 -3.83 49.46 -35.38
CA ALA A 143 -5.00 49.60 -34.52
C ALA A 143 -5.24 48.39 -33.60
N LEU A 144 -4.71 47.22 -33.98
CA LEU A 144 -4.87 45.95 -33.24
C LEU A 144 -4.13 45.96 -31.90
N LEU A 145 -2.95 46.59 -31.85
CA LEU A 145 -2.11 46.68 -30.64
C LEU A 145 -2.69 47.66 -29.60
N GLY A 146 -3.21 48.81 -30.04
CA GLY A 146 -3.86 49.78 -29.14
C GLY A 146 -5.16 49.26 -28.52
N ALA A 147 -5.95 48.48 -29.28
CA ALA A 147 -7.17 47.86 -28.77
C ALA A 147 -6.89 46.72 -27.77
N LEU A 148 -5.82 45.95 -27.98
CA LEU A 148 -5.38 44.90 -27.05
C LEU A 148 -4.77 45.48 -25.76
N GLU A 149 -4.04 46.59 -25.84
CA GLU A 149 -3.52 47.28 -24.65
C GLU A 149 -4.65 47.89 -23.80
N LEU A 150 -5.63 48.55 -24.42
CA LEU A 150 -6.79 49.11 -23.72
C LEU A 150 -7.71 48.03 -23.10
N ALA A 151 -7.92 46.91 -23.80
CA ALA A 151 -8.68 45.77 -23.28
C ALA A 151 -7.98 45.11 -22.08
N SER A 152 -6.66 44.99 -22.12
CA SER A 152 -5.86 44.42 -21.03
C SER A 152 -5.86 45.30 -19.77
N VAL A 153 -5.79 46.62 -19.96
CA VAL A 153 -5.86 47.61 -18.86
C VAL A 153 -7.27 47.66 -18.26
N ALA A 154 -8.33 47.57 -19.08
CA ALA A 154 -9.71 47.52 -18.61
C ALA A 154 -10.02 46.25 -17.80
N VAL A 155 -9.51 45.08 -18.23
CA VAL A 155 -9.64 43.81 -17.50
C VAL A 155 -8.88 43.84 -16.18
N CYS A 156 -7.67 44.42 -16.15
CA CYS A 156 -6.92 44.58 -14.89
C CYS A 156 -7.61 45.52 -13.90
N LEU A 157 -8.19 46.63 -14.36
CA LEU A 157 -8.95 47.58 -13.52
C LEU A 157 -10.24 46.97 -12.97
N LEU A 158 -10.94 46.15 -13.75
CA LEU A 158 -12.15 45.44 -13.32
C LEU A 158 -11.85 44.35 -12.29
N LEU A 159 -10.72 43.64 -12.42
CA LEU A 159 -10.26 42.64 -11.45
C LEU A 159 -9.80 43.29 -10.13
N LEU A 160 -9.16 44.46 -10.20
CA LEU A 160 -8.79 45.25 -9.01
C LEU A 160 -10.01 45.84 -8.29
N LEU A 161 -11.03 46.29 -9.02
CA LEU A 161 -12.29 46.77 -8.44
C LEU A 161 -13.12 45.63 -7.83
N ALA A 162 -13.07 44.43 -8.41
CA ALA A 162 -13.70 43.23 -7.87
C ALA A 162 -13.01 42.76 -6.57
N ALA A 163 -11.67 42.81 -6.50
CA ALA A 163 -10.92 42.50 -5.29
C ALA A 163 -11.17 43.52 -4.15
N ALA A 164 -11.46 44.78 -4.48
CA ALA A 164 -11.71 45.84 -3.49
C ALA A 164 -13.11 45.78 -2.82
N HIS A 165 -14.04 44.96 -3.33
CA HIS A 165 -15.43 44.86 -2.82
C HIS A 165 -15.74 43.54 -2.09
N VAL A 166 -14.74 42.69 -1.83
CA VAL A 166 -14.92 41.45 -1.05
C VAL A 166 -14.68 41.75 0.44
N PRO A 167 -15.70 41.69 1.31
CA PRO A 167 -15.49 41.87 2.75
C PRO A 167 -14.85 40.60 3.33
N ALA A 168 -13.58 40.68 3.73
CA ALA A 168 -12.86 39.56 4.32
C ALA A 168 -13.44 39.16 5.69
N ARG A 169 -13.79 37.87 5.85
CA ARG A 169 -14.11 37.26 7.16
C ARG A 169 -13.35 35.94 7.32
N GLY A 170 -12.04 36.03 7.56
CA GLY A 170 -11.21 34.89 7.98
C GLY A 170 -9.88 34.76 7.24
N SER A 171 -8.96 33.96 7.79
CA SER A 171 -7.58 33.83 7.31
C SER A 171 -7.41 33.07 5.99
N ALA A 172 -8.40 32.26 5.57
CA ALA A 172 -8.39 31.57 4.28
C ALA A 172 -8.66 32.51 3.09
N ASP A 173 -9.43 33.59 3.31
CA ASP A 173 -9.80 34.53 2.23
C ASP A 173 -8.62 35.45 1.84
N ALA A 174 -7.65 35.65 2.73
CA ALA A 174 -6.46 36.46 2.48
C ALA A 174 -5.41 35.74 1.60
N GLU A 175 -5.32 34.41 1.70
CA GLU A 175 -4.41 33.62 0.87
C GLU A 175 -4.90 33.50 -0.58
N ILE A 176 -6.21 33.39 -0.78
CA ILE A 176 -6.82 33.38 -2.12
C ILE A 176 -6.66 34.74 -2.81
N LEU A 177 -6.79 35.85 -2.07
CA LEU A 177 -6.56 37.20 -2.59
C LEU A 177 -5.10 37.41 -2.99
N ASN A 178 -4.14 36.92 -2.18
CA ASN A 178 -2.71 37.02 -2.47
C ASN A 178 -2.27 36.13 -3.64
N ALA A 179 -2.83 34.92 -3.77
CA ALA A 179 -2.60 34.04 -4.91
C ALA A 179 -3.12 34.66 -6.23
N GLY A 180 -4.28 35.32 -6.18
CA GLY A 180 -4.83 36.05 -7.32
C GLY A 180 -3.95 37.23 -7.76
N VAL A 181 -3.45 38.02 -6.81
CA VAL A 181 -2.54 39.16 -7.10
C VAL A 181 -1.20 38.68 -7.67
N LEU A 182 -0.67 37.56 -7.19
CA LEU A 182 0.59 36.98 -7.68
C LEU A 182 0.44 36.41 -9.10
N ALA A 183 -0.67 35.73 -9.39
CA ALA A 183 -0.96 35.20 -10.72
C ALA A 183 -1.12 36.32 -11.76
N VAL A 184 -1.83 37.40 -11.43
CA VAL A 184 -2.03 38.56 -12.31
C VAL A 184 -0.71 39.30 -12.56
N SER A 185 0.14 39.44 -11.53
CA SER A 185 1.46 40.07 -11.66
C SER A 185 2.41 39.27 -12.54
N THR A 186 2.34 37.94 -12.47
CA THR A 186 3.17 37.03 -13.27
C THR A 186 2.75 37.04 -14.75
N LEU A 187 1.44 37.08 -15.00
CA LEU A 187 0.89 37.16 -16.36
C LEU A 187 1.27 38.50 -17.04
N ALA A 188 1.19 39.60 -16.28
CA ALA A 188 1.60 40.93 -16.75
C ALA A 188 3.10 41.02 -17.08
N GLY A 189 3.96 40.42 -16.26
CA GLY A 189 5.41 40.35 -16.52
C GLY A 189 5.75 39.53 -17.77
N THR A 190 5.03 38.43 -18.01
CA THR A 190 5.25 37.55 -19.17
C THR A 190 4.83 38.24 -20.48
N LEU A 191 3.69 38.95 -20.48
CA LEU A 191 3.23 39.74 -21.62
C LEU A 191 4.17 40.90 -21.94
N ALA A 192 4.67 41.61 -20.92
CA ALA A 192 5.65 42.69 -21.10
C ALA A 192 6.98 42.17 -21.71
N GLY A 193 7.44 40.99 -21.28
CA GLY A 193 8.62 40.33 -21.85
C GLY A 193 8.44 39.94 -23.32
N LEU A 194 7.25 39.46 -23.69
CA LEU A 194 6.94 39.09 -25.09
C LEU A 194 6.90 40.33 -26.00
N VAL A 195 6.30 41.43 -25.54
CA VAL A 195 6.24 42.70 -26.29
C VAL A 195 7.64 43.30 -26.49
N LEU A 196 8.50 43.26 -25.47
CA LEU A 196 9.89 43.71 -25.56
C LEU A 196 10.72 42.83 -26.51
N SER A 197 10.47 41.53 -26.54
CA SER A 197 11.16 40.57 -27.43
C SER A 197 10.79 40.80 -28.89
N VAL A 198 9.51 41.05 -29.18
CA VAL A 198 9.01 41.38 -30.53
C VAL A 198 9.50 42.75 -30.99
N TRP A 199 9.60 43.72 -30.07
CA TRP A 199 10.18 45.04 -30.34
C TRP A 199 11.69 44.96 -30.65
N ALA A 200 12.45 44.15 -29.90
CA ALA A 200 13.88 43.92 -30.12
C ALA A 200 14.18 43.17 -31.44
N ALA A 201 13.32 42.21 -31.81
CA ALA A 201 13.44 41.48 -33.07
C ALA A 201 13.17 42.37 -34.30
N ARG A 202 12.28 43.37 -34.19
CA ARG A 202 11.94 44.31 -35.28
C ARG A 202 12.87 45.51 -35.40
N SER A 203 13.62 45.86 -34.35
CA SER A 203 14.57 46.99 -34.36
C SER A 203 15.98 46.63 -34.86
N GLY A 204 16.19 45.39 -35.32
CA GLY A 204 17.40 44.98 -36.06
C GLY A 204 18.67 44.82 -35.20
N LEU A 205 18.56 44.90 -33.88
CA LEU A 205 19.71 44.88 -32.95
C LEU A 205 20.40 43.52 -32.78
N LEU A 206 19.80 42.42 -33.27
CA LEU A 206 20.36 41.06 -33.17
C LEU A 206 21.05 40.55 -34.45
N GLY A 207 21.11 41.37 -35.51
CA GLY A 207 21.55 40.94 -36.86
C GLY A 207 23.03 41.10 -37.20
N ARG A 208 23.96 41.30 -36.26
CA ARG A 208 25.40 41.55 -36.59
C ARG A 208 26.46 40.72 -35.84
N ALA A 209 26.09 39.68 -35.10
CA ALA A 209 27.08 38.95 -34.29
C ALA A 209 27.53 37.57 -34.79
N PHE A 210 26.86 36.91 -35.75
CA PHE A 210 27.28 35.55 -36.16
C PHE A 210 27.12 35.28 -37.66
N SER A 211 28.16 35.65 -38.43
CA SER A 211 28.48 35.03 -39.71
C SER A 211 29.97 34.68 -39.72
N GLY A 212 30.31 33.39 -39.56
CA GLY A 212 31.69 32.90 -39.68
C GLY A 212 31.83 31.44 -39.24
N ARG A 213 32.07 30.55 -40.20
CA ARG A 213 32.33 29.10 -40.05
C ARG A 213 33.86 28.81 -40.10
N PRO A 214 34.34 27.58 -39.85
CA PRO A 214 35.30 27.26 -38.80
C PRO A 214 36.74 27.01 -39.29
N GLY A 215 37.72 27.06 -38.38
CA GLY A 215 39.04 26.44 -38.60
C GLY A 215 40.18 26.97 -37.73
N GLY A 216 40.77 26.07 -36.93
CA GLY A 216 42.20 25.93 -36.63
C GLY A 216 43.01 27.09 -36.00
N GLY A 217 43.72 26.78 -34.91
CA GLY A 217 45.01 27.42 -34.60
C GLY A 217 45.03 28.38 -33.41
N THR A 218 46.14 28.33 -32.67
CA THR A 218 46.42 28.92 -31.35
C THR A 218 46.72 30.42 -31.33
N ALA A 219 46.39 31.04 -30.19
CA ALA A 219 47.09 32.10 -29.43
C ALA A 219 47.37 33.50 -30.03
N ASP A 220 46.81 34.49 -29.32
CA ASP A 220 47.45 35.71 -28.79
C ASP A 220 47.90 36.86 -29.73
N LYS A 221 47.75 38.09 -29.22
CA LYS A 221 48.05 39.43 -29.79
C LYS A 221 47.01 40.07 -30.74
N ALA A 222 46.18 40.95 -30.18
CA ALA A 222 46.09 42.35 -30.63
C ALA A 222 45.37 43.20 -29.60
N VAL A 223 46.12 44.15 -29.04
CA VAL A 223 45.77 45.06 -27.95
C VAL A 223 45.49 46.45 -28.54
N ARG A 224 44.76 47.28 -27.76
CA ARG A 224 44.72 48.76 -27.74
C ARG A 224 43.77 49.50 -28.68
N GLY A 225 42.95 50.33 -28.02
CA GLY A 225 42.71 51.70 -28.44
C GLY A 225 41.31 52.17 -28.12
N ILE A 226 41.14 52.94 -27.03
CA ILE A 226 40.35 54.18 -26.96
C ILE A 226 40.39 54.66 -25.50
N ARG A 227 41.08 55.79 -25.27
CA ARG A 227 40.87 56.69 -24.12
C ARG A 227 40.00 57.84 -24.61
N VAL A 228 39.04 58.30 -23.81
CA VAL A 228 38.59 59.70 -23.84
C VAL A 228 38.36 60.19 -22.40
N ASN A 229 39.02 61.32 -22.12
CA ASN A 229 38.96 62.14 -20.91
C ASN A 229 37.56 62.74 -20.67
N THR A 230 37.24 63.00 -19.41
CA THR A 230 36.53 64.24 -19.05
C THR A 230 37.11 64.85 -17.78
N ALA A 231 37.41 66.14 -17.90
CA ALA A 231 37.81 67.06 -16.84
C ALA A 231 36.57 67.58 -16.11
N GLY A 232 36.77 68.07 -14.88
CA GLY A 232 35.88 69.06 -14.24
C GLY A 232 34.82 68.48 -13.29
N GLY A 233 35.17 68.50 -12.00
CA GLY A 233 34.35 68.65 -10.79
C GLY A 233 32.84 68.34 -10.78
N GLY A 234 32.43 67.52 -9.80
CA GLY A 234 31.09 67.57 -9.21
C GLY A 234 30.44 66.21 -8.97
N ARG A 235 30.48 65.73 -7.73
CA ARG A 235 29.79 64.51 -7.27
C ARG A 235 28.27 64.63 -7.47
N ARG A 236 27.71 63.81 -8.37
CA ARG A 236 26.36 63.18 -8.33
C ARG A 236 26.07 62.56 -9.71
N ARG A 237 26.52 61.32 -9.95
CA ARG A 237 26.07 60.41 -11.04
C ARG A 237 26.88 59.10 -11.02
N VAL A 238 26.69 58.26 -10.00
CA VAL A 238 27.14 56.84 -10.03
C VAL A 238 26.04 55.88 -9.55
N PHE A 239 24.90 56.38 -9.08
CA PHE A 239 23.82 55.52 -8.60
C PHE A 239 22.86 55.01 -9.70
N TRP A 240 22.83 55.65 -10.87
CA TRP A 240 21.83 55.34 -11.92
C TRP A 240 22.26 54.31 -12.97
N LEU A 241 23.56 53.97 -13.08
CA LEU A 241 24.03 52.96 -14.05
C LEU A 241 24.18 51.55 -13.45
N ARG A 242 24.18 51.41 -12.13
CA ARG A 242 24.16 50.09 -11.46
C ARG A 242 22.75 49.50 -11.31
N ALA A 243 21.73 50.34 -11.21
CA ALA A 243 20.34 49.88 -11.12
C ALA A 243 19.80 49.32 -12.46
N VAL A 244 20.20 49.91 -13.59
CA VAL A 244 19.73 49.46 -14.91
C VAL A 244 20.40 48.16 -15.36
N ALA A 245 21.66 47.91 -14.96
CA ALA A 245 22.34 46.64 -15.23
C ALA A 245 21.78 45.47 -14.37
N ALA A 246 21.32 45.74 -13.15
CA ALA A 246 20.71 44.72 -12.29
C ALA A 246 19.29 44.32 -12.74
N LEU A 247 18.54 45.24 -13.34
CA LEU A 247 17.16 45.01 -13.81
C LEU A 247 17.07 44.33 -15.19
N ALA A 248 18.15 44.28 -15.98
CA ALA A 248 18.17 43.61 -17.28
C ALA A 248 18.71 42.17 -17.24
N VAL A 249 19.45 41.78 -16.20
CA VAL A 249 20.11 40.44 -16.12
C VAL A 249 19.28 39.43 -15.34
N ALA A 250 18.42 39.87 -14.42
CA ALA A 250 17.55 38.98 -13.65
C ALA A 250 16.50 38.21 -14.49
N PRO A 251 15.89 38.78 -15.56
CA PRO A 251 14.88 38.05 -16.33
C PRO A 251 15.48 37.08 -17.36
N LEU A 252 16.65 37.37 -17.94
CA LEU A 252 17.29 36.47 -18.92
C LEU A 252 17.81 35.18 -18.29
N SER A 253 18.20 35.24 -17.01
CA SER A 253 18.71 34.08 -16.25
C SER A 253 17.60 33.06 -15.95
N ALA A 254 16.38 33.54 -15.71
CA ALA A 254 15.22 32.70 -15.40
C ALA A 254 14.65 32.00 -16.64
N THR A 255 14.70 32.64 -17.81
CA THR A 255 14.19 32.04 -19.06
C THR A 255 15.15 30.99 -19.66
N LEU A 256 16.47 31.12 -19.45
CA LEU A 256 17.46 30.13 -19.91
C LEU A 256 17.48 28.84 -19.07
N CYS A 257 16.98 28.87 -17.84
CA CYS A 257 16.89 27.67 -16.98
C CYS A 257 15.65 26.81 -17.26
N LEU A 258 14.66 27.31 -18.02
CA LEU A 258 13.40 26.62 -18.26
C LEU A 258 13.33 25.89 -19.62
N PHE A 259 14.35 26.01 -20.49
CA PHE A 259 14.29 25.43 -21.84
C PHE A 259 15.64 24.92 -22.39
N VAL A 260 16.38 24.05 -21.69
CA VAL A 260 17.36 23.14 -22.33
C VAL A 260 17.52 21.86 -21.49
N PRO A 261 17.41 20.63 -22.05
CA PRO A 261 17.65 19.39 -21.31
C PRO A 261 19.14 19.21 -20.97
N SER A 262 19.39 18.50 -19.87
CA SER A 262 20.71 18.16 -19.32
C SER A 262 21.65 17.48 -20.34
N GLU A 263 22.94 17.83 -20.25
CA GLU A 263 24.09 17.51 -21.13
C GLU A 263 24.32 18.54 -22.27
N PRO A 264 24.87 19.75 -21.98
CA PRO A 264 26.31 19.88 -21.72
C PRO A 264 26.67 21.13 -20.86
N GLN A 265 26.81 21.00 -19.54
CA GLN A 265 27.14 22.16 -18.69
C GLN A 265 28.65 22.46 -18.55
N THR A 266 29.53 21.53 -18.94
CA THR A 266 30.99 21.70 -18.79
C THR A 266 31.59 22.64 -19.84
N ALA A 267 31.07 22.66 -21.07
CA ALA A 267 31.64 23.48 -22.16
C ALA A 267 31.31 24.99 -22.04
N LEU A 268 30.12 25.35 -21.51
CA LEU A 268 29.71 26.76 -21.40
C LEU A 268 30.41 27.48 -20.23
N LEU A 269 30.65 26.77 -19.13
CA LEU A 269 31.35 27.31 -17.95
C LEU A 269 32.84 27.53 -18.22
N ASP A 270 33.49 26.69 -19.03
CA ASP A 270 34.89 26.91 -19.43
C ASP A 270 35.06 28.04 -20.47
N THR A 271 34.02 28.32 -21.26
CA THR A 271 34.03 29.45 -22.22
C THR A 271 33.82 30.81 -21.52
N LEU A 272 33.12 30.83 -20.37
CA LEU A 272 32.80 32.06 -19.62
C LEU A 272 33.75 32.35 -18.46
N ARG A 273 34.59 31.39 -18.07
CA ARG A 273 35.63 31.52 -17.03
C ARG A 273 36.59 32.72 -17.22
N PRO A 274 37.04 33.09 -18.44
CA PRO A 274 37.92 34.24 -18.63
C PRO A 274 37.21 35.60 -18.48
N LEU A 275 35.89 35.65 -18.70
CA LEU A 275 35.10 36.89 -18.61
C LEU A 275 34.76 37.26 -17.17
N LEU A 276 34.62 36.25 -16.29
CA LEU A 276 34.39 36.46 -14.85
C LEU A 276 35.67 36.87 -14.09
N ALA A 277 36.85 36.52 -14.60
CA ALA A 277 38.13 36.90 -14.00
C ALA A 277 38.54 38.37 -14.22
N ILE A 278 37.87 39.11 -15.12
CA ILE A 278 38.19 40.53 -15.41
C ILE A 278 37.37 41.50 -14.53
N GLY A 279 36.32 41.02 -13.85
CA GLY A 279 35.44 41.85 -13.00
C GLY A 279 35.89 42.04 -11.54
N LEU A 280 36.83 41.23 -11.05
CA LEU A 280 37.30 41.25 -9.67
C LEU A 280 38.82 41.13 -9.69
N GLY A 281 39.51 42.27 -9.76
CA GLY A 281 40.96 42.32 -9.86
C GLY A 281 41.67 41.67 -8.67
N TRP A 282 42.02 40.40 -8.80
CA TRP A 282 42.94 39.65 -7.95
C TRP A 282 43.91 38.89 -8.87
N SER A 283 45.15 39.34 -8.90
CA SER A 283 46.26 38.65 -9.54
C SER A 283 47.05 37.87 -8.47
N GLY A 284 47.01 36.54 -8.53
CA GLY A 284 47.84 35.67 -7.70
C GLY A 284 47.22 34.29 -7.56
N GLY A 285 47.79 33.29 -8.25
CA GLY A 285 47.36 31.90 -8.14
C GLY A 285 48.01 31.23 -6.92
N VAL A 286 47.21 30.49 -6.15
CA VAL A 286 47.64 29.42 -5.22
C VAL A 286 46.49 28.42 -5.06
N GLU A 287 46.84 27.13 -4.98
CA GLU A 287 46.01 25.95 -4.70
C GLU A 287 45.16 26.08 -3.42
N LEU A 288 43.96 25.48 -3.41
CA LEU A 288 43.08 25.43 -2.23
C LEU A 288 43.26 24.11 -1.45
N PRO A 289 43.59 24.20 -0.15
CA PRO A 289 43.17 23.21 0.83
C PRO A 289 42.36 23.82 2.00
N ALA A 290 41.36 23.04 2.44
CA ALA A 290 40.72 22.92 3.76
C ALA A 290 40.64 24.11 4.77
N GLY A 291 39.39 24.45 5.14
CA GLY A 291 38.94 24.63 6.54
C GLY A 291 39.20 25.97 7.29
N TYR A 292 38.32 26.28 8.26
CA TYR A 292 38.27 27.41 9.23
C TYR A 292 37.69 28.76 8.71
N CYS A 293 36.97 29.60 9.47
CA CYS A 293 36.07 29.54 10.65
C CYS A 293 35.61 30.98 10.98
N ALA A 294 34.38 31.17 11.48
CA ALA A 294 33.80 32.33 12.23
C ALA A 294 33.86 33.74 11.57
N SER A 295 32.95 34.71 11.74
CA SER A 295 32.05 35.12 12.83
C SER A 295 31.10 36.24 12.31
N PHE A 296 29.85 36.34 12.77
CA PHE A 296 29.18 37.60 13.21
C PHE A 296 27.81 37.29 13.83
N GLY A 297 27.44 38.06 14.86
CA GLY A 297 26.49 37.69 15.92
C GLY A 297 24.99 37.92 15.69
N ALA A 298 24.23 37.24 16.56
CA ALA A 298 22.95 37.58 17.21
C ALA A 298 21.69 37.98 16.38
N ALA A 299 20.67 37.10 16.43
CA ALA A 299 19.19 37.24 16.55
C ALA A 299 18.44 38.49 15.99
N PRO A 300 17.18 38.39 15.47
CA PRO A 300 16.11 37.50 15.97
C PRO A 300 15.31 36.70 14.93
N LEU A 301 14.61 35.69 15.46
CA LEU A 301 13.57 34.89 14.82
C LEU A 301 12.45 35.77 14.22
N LEU A 302 12.08 35.50 12.96
CA LEU A 302 10.72 35.37 12.41
C LEU A 302 10.80 35.30 10.88
N GLN A 303 9.94 34.46 10.30
CA GLN A 303 9.62 34.24 8.87
C GLN A 303 10.28 33.04 8.18
N GLY A 304 9.39 32.21 7.63
CA GLY A 304 9.64 30.86 7.14
C GLY A 304 10.46 30.79 5.85
N GLY A 305 11.38 29.83 5.88
CA GLY A 305 12.09 29.27 4.74
C GLY A 305 12.82 28.03 5.28
N GLY A 306 12.55 26.85 4.72
CA GLY A 306 13.20 25.61 5.15
C GLY A 306 14.72 25.69 4.99
N PRO A 307 15.50 24.96 5.81
CA PRO A 307 16.95 25.08 5.79
C PRO A 307 17.53 24.56 4.48
N SER A 308 18.50 25.27 3.93
CA SER A 308 19.34 24.76 2.83
C SER A 308 20.24 23.61 3.30
N ARG A 309 20.73 22.78 2.36
CA ARG A 309 21.63 21.62 2.56
C ARG A 309 22.75 21.84 3.60
N GLY A 310 23.27 23.06 3.72
CA GLY A 310 24.32 23.41 4.69
C GLY A 310 23.83 23.74 6.11
N GLN A 311 22.59 24.16 6.29
CA GLN A 311 22.02 24.52 7.60
C GLN A 311 21.52 23.31 8.38
N ALA A 312 20.93 22.31 7.72
CA ALA A 312 20.54 21.06 8.37
C ALA A 312 21.77 20.28 8.88
N VAL A 313 22.82 20.22 8.07
CA VAL A 313 24.12 19.60 8.43
C VAL A 313 24.84 20.41 9.51
N ARG A 314 24.74 21.75 9.52
CA ARG A 314 25.26 22.57 10.61
C ARG A 314 24.50 22.39 11.91
N GLN A 315 23.17 22.31 11.89
CA GLN A 315 22.38 22.02 13.09
C GLN A 315 22.72 20.63 13.67
N LEU A 316 23.02 19.65 12.81
CA LEU A 316 23.54 18.34 13.20
C LEU A 316 24.95 18.42 13.83
N SER A 317 25.84 19.26 13.32
CA SER A 317 27.17 19.48 13.90
C SER A 317 27.11 20.29 15.21
N GLU A 318 26.31 21.36 15.26
CA GLU A 318 26.20 22.28 16.39
C GLU A 318 25.46 21.63 17.59
N ALA A 319 24.55 20.70 17.34
CA ALA A 319 23.94 19.88 18.40
C ALA A 319 24.90 18.85 19.01
N VAL A 320 25.98 18.51 18.30
CA VAL A 320 27.04 17.56 18.73
C VAL A 320 28.23 18.29 19.39
N ASP A 321 28.52 19.54 19.00
CA ASP A 321 29.68 20.31 19.44
C ASP A 321 29.47 21.16 20.72
N GLY A 322 28.40 20.95 21.49
CA GLY A 322 28.11 21.67 22.74
C GLY A 322 29.09 21.43 23.92
N GLY A 323 30.19 20.70 23.71
CA GLY A 323 31.24 20.44 24.70
C GLY A 323 32.60 20.90 24.17
N GLY A 324 33.24 21.83 24.88
CA GLY A 324 34.47 22.52 24.46
C GLY A 324 35.61 21.62 24.00
N GLU A 325 36.44 22.20 23.13
CA GLU A 325 37.64 21.61 22.51
C GLU A 325 38.64 21.07 23.55
N SER A 326 38.49 19.80 23.95
CA SER A 326 39.62 18.98 24.39
C SER A 326 39.31 17.49 24.21
N GLY A 327 39.97 16.85 23.24
CA GLY A 327 40.03 15.38 23.12
C GLY A 327 38.93 14.73 22.28
N ARG A 328 38.97 14.90 20.95
CA ARG A 328 38.20 14.05 20.02
C ARG A 328 38.74 12.61 20.08
N LYS A 329 38.12 11.75 20.90
CA LYS A 329 38.17 10.30 20.68
C LYS A 329 37.29 9.99 19.46
N PRO A 330 37.73 9.13 18.52
CA PRO A 330 36.87 8.69 17.43
C PRO A 330 35.59 8.07 18.01
N LEU A 331 34.42 8.49 17.52
CA LEU A 331 33.12 7.95 17.93
C LEU A 331 33.11 6.45 17.65
N GLN A 332 33.23 5.63 18.68
CA GLN A 332 33.36 4.17 18.55
C GLN A 332 32.03 3.57 18.07
N ARG A 333 32.09 2.61 17.13
CA ARG A 333 30.96 1.70 16.89
C ARG A 333 30.55 1.11 18.24
N LEU A 334 29.26 1.12 18.56
CA LEU A 334 28.80 0.52 19.80
C LEU A 334 29.09 -0.97 19.77
N SER A 335 29.90 -1.43 20.73
CA SER A 335 30.12 -2.86 20.91
C SER A 335 28.78 -3.54 21.20
N PRO A 336 28.55 -4.77 20.71
CA PRO A 336 27.40 -5.56 21.13
C PRO A 336 27.26 -5.56 22.66
N GLY A 337 26.05 -5.34 23.17
CA GLY A 337 25.83 -5.25 24.61
C GLY A 337 26.32 -3.96 25.29
N TRP A 338 26.58 -2.88 24.54
CA TRP A 338 26.97 -1.57 25.09
C TRP A 338 26.04 -1.07 26.20
N TRP A 339 24.75 -1.43 26.10
CA TRP A 339 23.69 -1.06 27.04
C TRP A 339 23.91 -1.65 28.44
N ARG A 340 24.73 -2.69 28.59
CA ARG A 340 25.06 -3.31 29.89
C ARG A 340 25.74 -2.37 30.87
N ARG A 341 26.34 -1.26 30.39
CA ARG A 341 26.86 -0.20 31.26
C ARG A 341 25.76 0.54 32.04
N TRP A 342 24.51 0.42 31.60
CA TRP A 342 23.34 1.07 32.19
C TRP A 342 22.50 0.11 33.04
N GLY A 343 22.62 -1.21 32.86
CA GLY A 343 21.91 -2.19 33.68
C GLY A 343 22.12 -3.64 33.22
N ASP A 344 21.82 -4.58 34.10
CA ASP A 344 22.02 -6.03 33.87
C ASP A 344 21.02 -6.62 32.85
N THR A 345 19.84 -6.00 32.75
CA THR A 345 18.79 -6.36 31.80
C THR A 345 18.53 -5.21 30.83
N LYS A 346 18.01 -5.52 29.63
CA LYS A 346 17.64 -4.50 28.63
C LYS A 346 16.58 -3.52 29.17
N ALA A 347 15.61 -4.02 29.93
CA ALA A 347 14.59 -3.19 30.59
C ALA A 347 15.22 -2.26 31.63
N GLY A 348 16.13 -2.78 32.48
CA GLY A 348 16.86 -1.96 33.45
C GLY A 348 17.74 -0.91 32.79
N ALA A 349 18.41 -1.27 31.69
CA ALA A 349 19.20 -0.34 30.89
C ALA A 349 18.35 0.76 30.24
N ALA A 350 17.15 0.44 29.74
CA ALA A 350 16.21 1.42 29.19
C ALA A 350 15.78 2.44 30.27
N ALA A 351 15.36 1.96 31.43
CA ALA A 351 14.98 2.80 32.56
C ALA A 351 16.14 3.70 33.02
N ALA A 352 17.35 3.15 33.14
CA ALA A 352 18.53 3.91 33.53
C ALA A 352 18.94 4.95 32.49
N LEU A 353 18.86 4.63 31.19
CA LEU A 353 19.11 5.57 30.10
C LEU A 353 18.15 6.75 30.18
N VAL A 354 16.85 6.51 30.25
CA VAL A 354 15.84 7.57 30.30
C VAL A 354 15.93 8.39 31.58
N ALA A 355 16.19 7.76 32.73
CA ALA A 355 16.41 8.48 34.00
C ALA A 355 17.61 9.45 33.95
N ASN A 356 18.57 9.20 33.05
CA ASN A 356 19.74 10.06 32.83
C ASN A 356 19.56 11.04 31.67
N MET A 357 18.43 11.04 30.94
CA MET A 357 18.13 12.03 29.89
C MET A 357 17.67 13.35 30.50
N THR A 358 17.77 14.44 29.73
CA THR A 358 16.94 15.64 29.94
C THR A 358 15.56 15.43 29.32
N ARG A 359 14.57 16.25 29.70
CA ARG A 359 13.26 16.24 29.05
C ARG A 359 13.36 16.46 27.54
N ALA A 360 14.24 17.36 27.10
CA ALA A 360 14.45 17.62 25.68
C ALA A 360 15.03 16.41 24.95
N GLU A 361 15.97 15.69 25.57
CA GLU A 361 16.53 14.44 25.01
C GLU A 361 15.47 13.33 24.91
N ALA A 362 14.63 13.15 25.94
CA ALA A 362 13.50 12.22 25.87
C ALA A 362 12.49 12.62 24.78
N GLY A 363 12.22 13.93 24.65
CA GLY A 363 11.38 14.51 23.60
C GLY A 363 11.79 14.13 22.18
N ARG A 364 13.11 14.00 21.92
CA ARG A 364 13.65 13.61 20.61
C ARG A 364 13.33 12.17 20.20
N LEU A 365 13.03 11.29 21.17
CA LEU A 365 12.73 9.88 20.92
C LEU A 365 11.25 9.65 20.62
N VAL A 366 10.39 10.55 21.08
CA VAL A 366 8.92 10.45 20.98
C VAL A 366 8.35 11.24 19.79
N GLN A 367 9.18 11.98 19.06
CA GLN A 367 8.76 12.77 17.91
C GLN A 367 9.80 12.69 16.80
N GLY A 368 9.36 12.33 15.59
CA GLY A 368 10.21 12.34 14.40
C GLY A 368 10.69 13.75 14.02
N PHE A 369 11.72 13.80 13.18
CA PHE A 369 12.34 15.06 12.73
C PHE A 369 11.39 15.96 11.91
N GLY A 370 10.37 15.39 11.29
CA GLY A 370 9.42 16.08 10.43
C GLY A 370 9.82 16.11 8.96
N TRP A 371 8.83 16.30 8.08
CA TRP A 371 9.03 16.44 6.62
C TRP A 371 8.58 17.82 6.14
N ALA A 372 9.20 18.35 5.09
CA ALA A 372 8.67 19.53 4.39
C ALA A 372 7.64 19.08 3.34
N GLY A 373 6.38 18.88 3.75
CA GLY A 373 5.36 18.24 2.90
C GLY A 373 5.71 16.77 2.62
N PHE A 374 5.65 16.33 1.36
CA PHE A 374 6.13 15.00 0.92
C PHE A 374 7.63 14.96 0.59
N SER A 375 8.36 16.05 0.82
CA SER A 375 9.79 16.13 0.52
C SER A 375 10.62 15.68 1.73
N LEU A 376 11.21 14.50 1.60
CA LEU A 376 12.22 13.97 2.51
C LEU A 376 13.56 14.69 2.28
N PRO A 377 14.21 15.22 3.34
CA PRO A 377 15.59 15.68 3.23
C PRO A 377 16.51 14.54 2.81
N GLU A 378 17.43 14.80 1.87
CA GLU A 378 18.47 13.84 1.47
C GLU A 378 19.26 13.35 2.69
N GLY A 379 19.52 12.04 2.76
CA GLY A 379 20.26 11.43 3.87
C GLY A 379 19.40 10.98 5.06
N LEU A 380 18.08 11.23 5.04
CA LEU A 380 17.14 10.72 6.05
C LEU A 380 16.31 9.53 5.52
N TYR A 381 15.83 8.72 6.46
CA TYR A 381 14.91 7.61 6.20
C TYR A 381 13.46 8.10 6.21
N THR A 382 12.49 7.25 5.81
CA THR A 382 11.05 7.58 5.87
C THR A 382 10.68 8.19 7.23
N GLY A 383 11.16 7.59 8.31
CA GLY A 383 11.08 8.15 9.67
C GLY A 383 12.47 8.20 10.30
N SER A 384 12.74 9.25 11.07
CA SER A 384 14.00 9.37 11.81
C SER A 384 13.76 10.08 13.13
N VAL A 385 14.21 9.45 14.22
CA VAL A 385 14.32 10.07 15.55
C VAL A 385 15.78 10.15 15.95
N LEU A 386 16.15 11.28 16.55
CA LEU A 386 17.52 11.50 16.99
C LEU A 386 17.78 10.69 18.26
N GLY A 387 18.96 10.08 18.31
CA GLY A 387 19.45 9.44 19.53
C GLY A 387 19.82 10.44 20.62
N VAL A 388 20.49 9.94 21.65
CA VAL A 388 21.06 10.76 22.72
C VAL A 388 22.58 10.53 22.77
N PRO A 389 23.37 11.27 21.95
CA PRO A 389 24.82 11.06 21.84
C PRO A 389 25.57 11.15 23.17
N ARG A 390 25.15 12.05 24.07
CA ARG A 390 25.71 12.19 25.41
C ARG A 390 25.65 10.91 26.24
N LEU A 391 24.59 10.12 26.05
CA LEU A 391 24.39 8.82 26.70
C LEU A 391 24.87 7.65 25.83
N GLY A 392 25.39 7.94 24.63
CA GLY A 392 25.77 6.96 23.62
C GLY A 392 24.59 6.12 23.10
N LEU A 393 23.37 6.66 23.12
CA LEU A 393 22.18 6.03 22.54
C LEU A 393 22.05 6.46 21.06
N PRO A 394 22.03 5.54 20.10
CA PRO A 394 21.81 5.86 18.68
C PRO A 394 20.39 6.35 18.39
N GLY A 395 20.21 6.93 17.20
CA GLY A 395 18.88 7.20 16.67
C GLY A 395 18.19 5.93 16.17
N LEU A 396 16.91 6.07 15.87
CA LEU A 396 16.18 5.07 15.08
C LEU A 396 15.99 5.60 13.66
N HIS A 397 16.26 4.73 12.72
CA HIS A 397 16.25 4.91 11.28
C HIS A 397 15.17 4.01 10.72
N MET A 398 13.97 4.57 10.59
CA MET A 398 12.76 3.85 10.19
C MET A 398 12.55 3.97 8.70
N GLN A 399 12.39 2.83 8.04
CA GLN A 399 12.30 2.81 6.60
C GLN A 399 11.18 1.88 6.14
N ASP A 400 10.52 2.29 5.07
CA ASP A 400 9.62 1.43 4.32
C ASP A 400 10.43 0.46 3.43
N ALA A 401 9.90 -0.67 3.01
CA ALA A 401 8.56 -1.20 3.20
C ALA A 401 8.59 -2.64 3.75
N ALA A 402 7.39 -3.16 4.01
CA ALA A 402 7.16 -4.51 4.49
C ALA A 402 7.60 -5.62 3.50
N GLN A 403 7.58 -5.34 2.19
CA GLN A 403 7.98 -6.26 1.11
C GLN A 403 9.25 -5.84 0.35
N GLY A 404 10.14 -5.07 0.98
CA GLY A 404 11.40 -4.65 0.37
C GLY A 404 11.79 -3.24 0.77
N TYR A 405 13.08 -2.92 0.72
CA TYR A 405 13.55 -1.58 1.03
C TYR A 405 13.03 -0.58 -0.02
N ARG A 406 12.15 0.33 0.39
CA ARG A 406 11.53 1.32 -0.48
C ARG A 406 12.60 2.18 -1.13
N THR A 407 12.57 2.22 -2.45
CA THR A 407 13.42 3.11 -3.26
C THR A 407 12.82 4.52 -3.25
N MET A 408 13.50 5.44 -2.59
CA MET A 408 13.12 6.86 -2.50
C MET A 408 13.94 7.72 -3.48
N PHE A 409 15.10 7.22 -3.90
CA PHE A 409 16.02 7.90 -4.81
C PHE A 409 16.43 6.98 -5.96
N ASP A 410 16.65 7.56 -7.13
CA ASP A 410 17.07 6.84 -8.34
C ASP A 410 18.37 6.03 -8.12
N SER A 411 19.30 6.54 -7.29
CA SER A 411 20.55 5.85 -6.95
C SER A 411 20.35 4.52 -6.22
N GLN A 412 19.18 4.30 -5.62
CA GLN A 412 18.87 3.08 -4.88
C GLN A 412 18.35 1.96 -5.78
N VAL A 413 17.95 2.25 -7.01
CA VAL A 413 17.37 1.25 -7.92
C VAL A 413 18.42 0.22 -8.30
N GLY A 414 18.13 -1.06 -8.05
CA GLY A 414 19.05 -2.17 -8.28
C GLY A 414 20.06 -2.41 -7.15
N THR A 415 20.03 -1.60 -6.09
CA THR A 415 20.83 -1.78 -4.86
C THR A 415 20.08 -2.55 -3.76
N VAL A 416 18.79 -2.78 -3.97
CA VAL A 416 17.84 -3.49 -3.09
C VAL A 416 17.08 -4.51 -3.93
N THR A 417 16.54 -5.55 -3.30
CA THR A 417 15.75 -6.56 -4.01
C THR A 417 14.29 -6.11 -4.03
N ALA A 418 13.64 -6.12 -5.20
CA ALA A 418 12.18 -6.00 -5.27
C ALA A 418 11.56 -7.39 -5.04
N TRP A 419 11.26 -7.69 -3.78
CA TRP A 419 10.70 -8.98 -3.36
C TRP A 419 9.24 -9.15 -3.84
N PRO A 420 8.71 -10.38 -3.85
CA PRO A 420 7.27 -10.60 -3.99
C PRO A 420 6.49 -9.84 -2.90
N SER A 421 5.26 -9.43 -3.21
CA SER A 421 4.39 -8.80 -2.22
C SER A 421 4.06 -9.75 -1.06
N LEU A 422 3.66 -9.19 0.09
CA LEU A 422 3.28 -10.03 1.23
C LEU A 422 2.07 -10.93 0.94
N LEU A 423 1.17 -10.51 0.04
CA LEU A 423 0.11 -11.38 -0.45
C LEU A 423 0.63 -12.57 -1.28
N SER A 424 1.70 -12.39 -2.07
CA SER A 424 2.40 -13.52 -2.70
C SER A 424 2.97 -14.46 -1.64
N PHE A 425 3.60 -13.96 -0.58
CA PHE A 425 4.06 -14.82 0.52
C PHE A 425 2.91 -15.53 1.23
N ALA A 426 1.76 -14.87 1.43
CA ALA A 426 0.56 -15.53 1.95
C ALA A 426 0.13 -16.70 1.06
N ALA A 427 0.20 -16.54 -0.27
CA ALA A 427 -0.11 -17.59 -1.23
C ALA A 427 0.87 -18.77 -1.22
N SER A 428 2.06 -18.61 -0.61
CA SER A 428 3.00 -19.73 -0.44
C SER A 428 2.61 -20.69 0.69
N TRP A 429 1.83 -20.20 1.68
CA TRP A 429 1.46 -20.91 2.90
C TRP A 429 2.66 -21.51 3.65
N ASP A 430 3.80 -20.83 3.61
CA ASP A 430 5.08 -21.35 4.09
C ASP A 430 5.75 -20.41 5.09
N ALA A 431 5.56 -20.71 6.39
CA ALA A 431 6.16 -19.95 7.47
C ALA A 431 7.71 -20.00 7.47
N SER A 432 8.30 -21.08 6.97
CA SER A 432 9.76 -21.20 6.90
C SER A 432 10.30 -20.27 5.82
N LEU A 433 9.68 -20.28 4.64
CA LEU A 433 10.01 -19.37 3.54
C LEU A 433 9.79 -17.90 3.94
N THR A 434 8.69 -17.58 4.63
CA THR A 434 8.45 -16.23 5.15
C THR A 434 9.53 -15.79 6.14
N ARG A 435 9.98 -16.68 7.04
CA ARG A 435 11.08 -16.37 7.97
C ARG A 435 12.41 -16.15 7.25
N GLU A 436 12.72 -16.99 6.26
CA GLU A 436 13.93 -16.87 5.44
C GLU A 436 13.96 -15.53 4.70
N PHE A 437 12.85 -15.17 4.05
CA PHE A 437 12.64 -13.88 3.41
C PHE A 437 12.79 -12.73 4.42
N ALA A 438 12.10 -12.78 5.55
CA ALA A 438 12.12 -11.71 6.55
C ALA A 438 13.53 -11.49 7.14
N SER A 439 14.31 -12.57 7.30
CA SER A 439 15.73 -12.49 7.66
C SER A 439 16.56 -11.87 6.53
N ALA A 440 16.36 -12.24 5.27
CA ALA A 440 17.03 -11.58 4.14
C ALA A 440 16.70 -10.08 4.06
N LEU A 441 15.43 -9.73 4.23
CA LEU A 441 14.94 -8.36 4.28
C LEU A 441 15.59 -7.57 5.43
N GLY A 442 15.63 -8.14 6.64
CA GLY A 442 16.31 -7.55 7.79
C GLY A 442 17.79 -7.26 7.51
N ARG A 443 18.49 -8.16 6.81
CA ARG A 443 19.88 -7.91 6.36
C ARG A 443 19.97 -6.74 5.38
N GLU A 444 19.04 -6.62 4.44
CA GLU A 444 19.05 -5.50 3.48
C GLU A 444 18.88 -4.16 4.18
N PHE A 445 17.90 -4.06 5.08
CA PHE A 445 17.65 -2.85 5.87
C PHE A 445 18.84 -2.48 6.74
N ARG A 446 19.39 -3.46 7.48
CA ARG A 446 20.58 -3.23 8.31
C ARG A 446 21.76 -2.77 7.46
N ALA A 447 22.00 -3.38 6.30
CA ALA A 447 23.10 -2.99 5.41
C ALA A 447 22.97 -1.54 4.91
N LYS A 448 21.73 -1.03 4.78
CA LYS A 448 21.43 0.36 4.46
C LYS A 448 21.35 1.30 5.67
N GLY A 449 21.71 0.83 6.86
CA GLY A 449 21.71 1.60 8.10
C GLY A 449 20.34 1.83 8.72
N ALA A 450 19.27 1.23 8.17
CA ALA A 450 17.97 1.21 8.82
C ALA A 450 17.98 0.17 9.96
N ASN A 451 17.43 0.53 11.11
CA ASN A 451 17.29 -0.36 12.26
C ASN A 451 15.84 -0.55 12.71
N VAL A 452 14.89 0.00 11.95
CA VAL A 452 13.46 -0.23 12.11
C VAL A 452 12.82 -0.44 10.72
N ILE A 453 12.11 -1.54 10.53
CA ILE A 453 11.29 -1.82 9.33
C ILE A 453 9.84 -1.47 9.61
N LEU A 454 9.24 -0.67 8.73
CA LEU A 454 7.83 -0.31 8.78
C LEU A 454 6.94 -1.41 8.19
N GLY A 455 6.98 -2.58 8.82
CA GLY A 455 6.28 -3.79 8.43
C GLY A 455 6.49 -4.94 9.43
N PRO A 456 5.71 -6.02 9.29
CA PRO A 456 4.81 -6.31 8.18
C PRO A 456 3.43 -5.65 8.33
N SER A 457 2.68 -5.55 7.23
CA SER A 457 1.27 -5.16 7.26
C SER A 457 0.38 -6.42 7.38
N VAL A 458 -0.66 -6.40 8.23
CA VAL A 458 -1.39 -7.63 8.62
C VAL A 458 -2.92 -7.52 8.71
N ASN A 459 -3.53 -6.45 8.20
CA ASN A 459 -4.99 -6.35 8.21
C ASN A 459 -5.61 -7.51 7.41
N VAL A 460 -6.63 -8.15 7.98
CA VAL A 460 -7.38 -9.22 7.31
C VAL A 460 -8.21 -8.60 6.19
N HIS A 461 -8.12 -9.17 4.99
CA HIS A 461 -8.79 -8.65 3.81
C HIS A 461 -10.31 -8.68 3.96
N ARG A 462 -10.89 -7.52 4.27
CA ARG A 462 -12.33 -7.29 4.21
C ARG A 462 -12.78 -6.83 2.84
N VAL A 463 -12.24 -5.69 2.41
CA VAL A 463 -12.65 -5.04 1.17
C VAL A 463 -11.78 -5.60 0.05
N ALA A 464 -12.38 -6.37 -0.86
CA ALA A 464 -11.64 -7.00 -1.95
C ALA A 464 -10.94 -5.99 -2.86
N ARG A 465 -11.54 -4.81 -3.04
CA ARG A 465 -11.00 -3.70 -3.85
C ARG A 465 -9.91 -2.89 -3.16
N ASN A 466 -9.61 -3.13 -1.88
CA ASN A 466 -8.65 -2.31 -1.14
C ASN A 466 -7.32 -2.17 -1.90
N GLY A 467 -6.88 -0.93 -2.07
CA GLY A 467 -5.67 -0.55 -2.81
C GLY A 467 -4.36 -1.08 -2.21
N ARG A 468 -4.37 -1.56 -0.96
CA ARG A 468 -3.18 -2.06 -0.27
C ARG A 468 -3.23 -3.54 0.08
N ASN A 469 -4.20 -4.30 -0.44
CA ASN A 469 -4.30 -5.74 -0.17
C ASN A 469 -3.02 -6.51 -0.53
N ALA A 470 -2.25 -6.08 -1.53
CA ALA A 470 -0.97 -6.70 -1.86
C ALA A 470 0.06 -6.62 -0.71
N GLU A 471 -0.04 -5.61 0.16
CA GLU A 471 0.87 -5.40 1.29
C GLU A 471 0.53 -6.25 2.52
N TYR A 472 -0.66 -6.85 2.59
CA TYR A 472 -1.11 -7.57 3.78
C TYR A 472 -0.76 -9.07 3.72
N LEU A 473 -0.04 -9.54 4.73
CA LEU A 473 0.41 -10.95 4.84
C LEU A 473 -0.70 -11.92 5.26
N SER A 474 -1.80 -11.39 5.80
CA SER A 474 -2.88 -12.20 6.38
C SER A 474 -3.82 -12.81 5.35
N GLY A 475 -3.91 -12.24 4.14
CA GLY A 475 -4.99 -12.58 3.20
C GLY A 475 -6.36 -12.39 3.87
N GLU A 476 -7.31 -13.26 3.54
CA GLU A 476 -8.67 -13.24 4.13
C GLU A 476 -8.80 -14.03 5.45
N GLU A 477 -7.73 -14.68 5.92
CA GLU A 477 -7.84 -15.64 7.02
C GLU A 477 -6.93 -15.31 8.22
N PRO A 478 -7.51 -15.00 9.39
CA PRO A 478 -6.77 -14.70 10.62
C PRO A 478 -5.69 -15.74 10.96
N ARG A 479 -6.01 -17.04 10.85
CA ARG A 479 -5.04 -18.10 11.18
C ARG A 479 -3.83 -18.13 10.25
N LEU A 480 -4.01 -17.80 8.97
CA LEU A 480 -2.90 -17.65 8.04
C LEU A 480 -2.01 -16.48 8.47
N GLY A 481 -2.61 -15.34 8.79
CA GLY A 481 -1.92 -14.17 9.33
C GLY A 481 -1.14 -14.47 10.62
N GLU A 482 -1.72 -15.18 11.58
CA GLU A 482 -1.05 -15.56 12.83
C GLU A 482 0.28 -16.29 12.61
N VAL A 483 0.26 -17.29 11.72
CA VAL A 483 1.43 -18.15 11.47
C VAL A 483 2.52 -17.37 10.73
N LEU A 484 2.13 -16.62 9.71
CA LEU A 484 3.10 -15.93 8.84
C LEU A 484 3.67 -14.66 9.48
N VAL A 485 2.87 -13.90 10.25
CA VAL A 485 3.39 -12.70 10.94
C VAL A 485 4.40 -13.06 12.01
N ALA A 486 4.19 -14.15 12.75
CA ALA A 486 5.13 -14.61 13.76
C ALA A 486 6.47 -14.99 13.11
N ALA A 487 6.42 -15.68 11.97
CA ALA A 487 7.61 -15.99 11.17
C ALA A 487 8.33 -14.74 10.66
N TYR A 488 7.58 -13.74 10.17
CA TYR A 488 8.15 -12.48 9.70
C TYR A 488 8.84 -11.72 10.82
N VAL A 489 8.17 -11.48 11.95
CA VAL A 489 8.71 -10.74 13.10
C VAL A 489 9.99 -11.40 13.61
N GLN A 490 9.98 -12.74 13.76
CA GLN A 490 11.16 -13.49 14.18
C GLN A 490 12.30 -13.38 13.16
N GLY A 491 12.00 -13.44 11.85
CA GLY A 491 13.00 -13.30 10.79
C GLY A 491 13.66 -11.93 10.79
N VAL A 492 12.88 -10.85 10.77
CA VAL A 492 13.39 -9.46 10.80
C VAL A 492 14.21 -9.19 12.06
N GLN A 493 13.67 -9.51 13.24
CA GLN A 493 14.34 -9.19 14.50
C GLN A 493 15.57 -10.08 14.77
N SER A 494 15.68 -11.26 14.14
CA SER A 494 16.91 -12.06 14.19
C SER A 494 18.12 -11.33 13.57
N GLU A 495 17.87 -10.35 12.70
CA GLU A 495 18.89 -9.51 12.09
C GLU A 495 19.12 -8.19 12.82
N LYS A 496 18.58 -8.04 14.03
CA LYS A 496 18.74 -6.84 14.88
C LYS A 496 18.13 -5.58 14.24
N VAL A 497 16.97 -5.76 13.63
CA VAL A 497 16.15 -4.69 13.08
C VAL A 497 14.78 -4.81 13.74
N ALA A 498 14.25 -3.73 14.31
CA ALA A 498 12.94 -3.74 14.94
C ALA A 498 11.83 -3.84 13.89
N ALA A 499 10.87 -4.74 14.08
CA ALA A 499 9.67 -4.83 13.25
C ALA A 499 8.57 -3.91 13.82
N VAL A 500 7.84 -3.25 12.93
CA VAL A 500 6.66 -2.43 13.25
C VAL A 500 5.44 -3.01 12.55
N VAL A 501 4.61 -3.76 13.27
CA VAL A 501 3.40 -4.37 12.69
C VAL A 501 2.32 -3.32 12.47
N LYS A 502 1.68 -3.32 11.29
CA LYS A 502 0.73 -2.27 10.88
C LYS A 502 -0.50 -2.81 10.11
N HIS A 503 -1.61 -2.08 10.02
CA HIS A 503 -1.90 -0.80 10.67
C HIS A 503 -2.96 -1.05 11.74
N TYR A 504 -2.62 -0.81 13.01
CA TYR A 504 -3.46 -1.10 14.16
C TYR A 504 -4.48 0.05 14.40
N ALA A 505 -5.75 -0.09 14.07
CA ALA A 505 -6.42 -1.29 13.57
C ALA A 505 -7.51 -0.97 12.56
N LEU A 506 -7.97 -2.01 11.86
CA LEU A 506 -9.19 -1.99 11.04
C LEU A 506 -9.13 -1.04 9.82
N ASN A 507 -7.93 -0.64 9.39
CA ASN A 507 -7.73 0.13 8.17
C ASN A 507 -7.86 -0.74 6.90
N ASN A 508 -9.10 -1.11 6.58
CA ASN A 508 -9.41 -2.07 5.51
C ASN A 508 -9.82 -1.42 4.18
N GLN A 509 -9.71 -0.10 4.03
CA GLN A 509 -9.93 0.61 2.77
C GLN A 509 -9.09 1.89 2.72
N GLU A 510 -8.71 2.32 1.51
CA GLU A 510 -7.98 3.59 1.33
C GLU A 510 -8.93 4.79 1.14
N THR A 511 -10.11 4.55 0.59
CA THR A 511 -11.13 5.58 0.42
C THR A 511 -11.50 6.15 1.79
N HIS A 512 -11.37 7.47 1.97
CA HIS A 512 -11.59 8.15 3.24
C HIS A 512 -10.74 7.63 4.42
N ARG A 513 -9.58 7.00 4.18
CA ARG A 513 -8.77 6.35 5.24
C ARG A 513 -8.48 7.20 6.48
N ALA A 514 -8.40 8.53 6.35
CA ALA A 514 -8.12 9.45 7.46
C ALA A 514 -9.39 9.96 8.18
N THR A 515 -10.58 9.63 7.70
CA THR A 515 -11.86 10.20 8.17
C THR A 515 -13.00 9.20 8.27
N VAL A 516 -12.85 7.98 7.74
CA VAL A 516 -13.85 6.93 7.87
C VAL A 516 -13.82 6.39 9.30
N ASP A 517 -15.01 6.30 9.89
CA ASP A 517 -15.29 5.70 11.19
C ASP A 517 -15.84 4.30 10.99
N VAL A 518 -15.12 3.31 11.51
CA VAL A 518 -15.50 1.90 11.39
C VAL A 518 -16.07 1.41 12.70
N GLU A 519 -17.23 0.76 12.61
CA GLU A 519 -17.94 0.18 13.76
C GLU A 519 -17.86 -1.33 13.66
N VAL A 520 -17.21 -1.97 14.65
CA VAL A 520 -16.99 -3.43 14.65
C VAL A 520 -17.24 -4.00 16.04
N ASP A 521 -18.10 -5.01 16.13
CA ASP A 521 -18.40 -5.66 17.40
C ASP A 521 -17.17 -6.35 18.01
N GLU A 522 -17.13 -6.43 19.33
CA GLU A 522 -15.98 -6.94 20.08
C GLU A 522 -15.61 -8.38 19.68
N ARG A 523 -16.60 -9.25 19.44
CA ARG A 523 -16.34 -10.65 19.07
C ARG A 523 -15.64 -10.71 17.71
N THR A 524 -16.13 -9.97 16.73
CA THR A 524 -15.50 -9.91 15.41
C THR A 524 -14.08 -9.34 15.47
N ARG A 525 -13.83 -8.29 16.26
CA ARG A 525 -12.47 -7.78 16.49
C ARG A 525 -11.54 -8.86 17.04
N ARG A 526 -11.98 -9.59 18.06
CA ARG A 526 -11.18 -10.61 18.78
C ARG A 526 -10.96 -11.90 17.99
N GLU A 527 -11.94 -12.34 17.20
CA GLU A 527 -11.89 -13.60 16.45
C GLU A 527 -11.35 -13.45 15.02
N VAL A 528 -11.44 -12.24 14.43
CA VAL A 528 -11.07 -12.00 13.03
C VAL A 528 -9.90 -11.03 12.90
N TYR A 529 -10.01 -9.82 13.43
CA TYR A 529 -9.04 -8.77 13.09
C TYR A 529 -7.78 -8.76 13.96
N TYR A 530 -7.90 -9.11 15.25
CA TYR A 530 -6.79 -9.11 16.21
C TYR A 530 -5.87 -10.33 16.23
N PRO A 531 -6.24 -11.54 15.79
CA PRO A 531 -5.34 -12.69 15.85
C PRO A 531 -3.94 -12.46 15.24
N PRO A 532 -3.77 -11.83 14.05
CA PRO A 532 -2.44 -11.52 13.54
C PRO A 532 -1.64 -10.57 14.45
N PHE A 533 -2.28 -9.57 15.05
CA PHE A 533 -1.63 -8.66 16.00
C PHE A 533 -1.26 -9.40 17.30
N GLU A 534 -2.13 -10.26 17.82
CA GLU A 534 -1.87 -11.11 18.99
C GLU A 534 -0.66 -12.04 18.75
N ALA A 535 -0.57 -12.64 17.57
CA ALA A 535 0.57 -13.47 17.17
C ALA A 535 1.88 -12.68 17.07
N ALA A 536 1.83 -11.42 16.61
CA ALA A 536 2.99 -10.54 16.62
C ALA A 536 3.48 -10.21 18.04
N VAL A 537 2.55 -9.96 18.99
CA VAL A 537 2.90 -9.78 20.41
C VAL A 537 3.59 -11.03 20.94
N ARG A 538 3.03 -12.22 20.71
CA ARG A 538 3.64 -13.50 21.12
C ARG A 538 5.01 -13.74 20.49
N ALA A 539 5.24 -13.23 19.28
CA ALA A 539 6.53 -13.29 18.58
C ALA A 539 7.55 -12.25 19.09
N GLY A 540 7.17 -11.38 20.03
CA GLY A 540 8.04 -10.36 20.63
C GLY A 540 8.26 -9.15 19.73
N VAL A 541 7.25 -8.74 18.96
CA VAL A 541 7.34 -7.55 18.08
C VAL A 541 7.75 -6.30 18.87
N ALA A 542 8.65 -5.51 18.27
CA ALA A 542 9.17 -4.30 18.88
C ALA A 542 8.12 -3.17 18.99
N SER A 543 7.30 -3.02 17.94
CA SER A 543 6.37 -1.89 17.82
C SER A 543 5.13 -2.21 16.99
N PHE A 544 4.07 -1.42 17.22
CA PHE A 544 2.91 -1.33 16.34
C PHE A 544 2.76 0.09 15.81
N MET A 545 2.25 0.20 14.59
CA MET A 545 1.84 1.48 14.01
C MET A 545 0.32 1.60 14.05
N CYS A 546 -0.19 2.61 14.75
CA CYS A 546 -1.62 2.87 14.77
C CYS A 546 -2.11 3.42 13.42
N SER A 547 -3.35 3.14 13.03
CA SER A 547 -3.88 3.47 11.71
C SER A 547 -4.48 4.89 11.58
N TYR A 548 -4.81 5.26 10.35
CA TYR A 548 -5.43 6.53 9.98
C TYR A 548 -6.91 6.69 10.38
N ASN A 549 -7.69 5.62 10.29
CA ASN A 549 -9.14 5.67 10.39
C ASN A 549 -9.62 5.94 11.82
N LEU A 550 -10.89 6.29 11.95
CA LEU A 550 -11.59 6.26 13.23
C LEU A 550 -12.14 4.84 13.47
N VAL A 551 -12.26 4.47 14.75
CA VAL A 551 -12.94 3.26 15.22
C VAL A 551 -13.86 3.67 16.37
N ASP A 552 -15.13 3.34 16.26
CA ASP A 552 -16.16 3.68 17.24
C ASP A 552 -16.14 5.18 17.66
N GLY A 553 -15.90 6.08 16.69
CA GLY A 553 -15.92 7.54 16.87
C GLY A 553 -14.58 8.19 17.28
N GLU A 554 -13.52 7.41 17.48
CA GLU A 554 -12.19 7.93 17.86
C GLU A 554 -11.12 7.58 16.82
N HIS A 555 -10.18 8.48 16.55
CA HIS A 555 -9.02 8.16 15.71
C HIS A 555 -8.22 7.01 16.32
N ALA A 556 -7.87 6.02 15.50
CA ALA A 556 -7.15 4.85 15.96
C ALA A 556 -5.81 5.22 16.62
N CYS A 557 -5.10 6.19 16.04
CA CYS A 557 -4.01 6.86 16.70
C CYS A 557 -4.51 7.83 17.78
N GLY A 558 -4.44 7.36 19.03
CA GLY A 558 -4.82 8.14 20.21
C GLY A 558 -6.10 7.68 20.89
N SER A 559 -6.71 6.57 20.45
CA SER A 559 -7.81 5.94 21.18
C SER A 559 -7.29 5.14 22.38
N GLU A 560 -7.71 5.54 23.59
CA GLU A 560 -7.37 4.83 24.83
C GLU A 560 -7.95 3.41 24.83
N ALA A 561 -9.14 3.23 24.27
CA ALA A 561 -9.79 1.92 24.17
C ALA A 561 -8.96 0.94 23.34
N LEU A 562 -8.57 1.32 22.11
CA LEU A 562 -7.77 0.47 21.25
C LEU A 562 -6.37 0.19 21.83
N SER A 563 -5.76 1.18 22.48
CA SER A 563 -4.48 1.00 23.16
C SER A 563 -4.58 0.04 24.34
N SER A 564 -5.64 0.10 25.15
CA SER A 564 -5.89 -0.87 26.22
C SER A 564 -6.15 -2.26 25.65
N GLU A 565 -6.91 -2.37 24.56
CA GLU A 565 -7.14 -3.65 23.89
C GLU A 565 -5.84 -4.29 23.40
N LEU A 566 -4.88 -3.50 22.90
CA LEU A 566 -3.56 -3.97 22.48
C LEU A 566 -2.67 -4.35 23.69
N ARG A 567 -2.53 -3.43 24.65
CA ARG A 567 -1.58 -3.57 25.77
C ARG A 567 -2.07 -4.57 26.80
N ASP A 568 -3.29 -4.40 27.28
CA ASP A 568 -3.87 -5.22 28.33
C ASP A 568 -4.57 -6.46 27.74
N GLY A 569 -5.28 -6.28 26.61
CA GLY A 569 -6.03 -7.36 25.98
C GLY A 569 -5.17 -8.35 25.20
N LEU A 570 -4.17 -7.88 24.44
CA LEU A 570 -3.26 -8.74 23.66
C LEU A 570 -1.89 -8.93 24.32
N GLY A 571 -1.57 -8.19 25.39
CA GLY A 571 -0.34 -8.35 26.16
C GLY A 571 0.87 -7.54 25.67
N PHE A 572 0.68 -6.47 24.89
CA PHE A 572 1.77 -5.63 24.37
C PHE A 572 2.34 -4.65 25.42
N ALA A 573 3.08 -5.19 26.39
CA ALA A 573 3.60 -4.40 27.52
C ALA A 573 4.95 -3.70 27.23
N ASP A 574 5.83 -4.36 26.48
CA ASP A 574 7.26 -4.00 26.45
C ASP A 574 7.68 -3.11 25.28
N GLY A 575 6.92 -3.09 24.19
CA GLY A 575 7.20 -2.28 23.00
C GLY A 575 6.52 -0.90 23.00
N TRP A 576 6.67 -0.18 21.90
CA TRP A 576 6.10 1.16 21.71
C TRP A 576 5.07 1.20 20.59
N MET A 577 4.07 2.08 20.72
CA MET A 577 3.14 2.41 19.64
C MET A 577 3.61 3.68 18.92
N MET A 578 3.78 3.61 17.61
CA MET A 578 4.02 4.78 16.77
C MET A 578 2.78 5.16 15.97
N SER A 579 2.69 6.40 15.53
CA SER A 579 1.67 6.80 14.56
C SER A 579 2.03 6.37 13.15
N ASP A 580 1.01 6.11 12.32
CA ASP A 580 1.18 6.30 10.88
C ASP A 580 1.48 7.79 10.58
N TRP A 581 1.98 8.08 9.38
CA TRP A 581 2.46 9.41 9.02
C TRP A 581 1.31 10.43 9.02
N TRP A 582 1.33 11.39 9.95
CA TRP A 582 0.29 12.39 10.17
C TRP A 582 -1.06 11.84 10.68
N ALA A 583 -1.08 10.66 11.29
CA ALA A 583 -2.31 10.08 11.87
C ALA A 583 -2.67 10.64 13.26
N VAL A 584 -1.83 11.52 13.83
CA VAL A 584 -2.10 12.17 15.11
C VAL A 584 -2.84 13.49 14.90
N HIS A 585 -3.95 13.67 15.62
CA HIS A 585 -4.83 14.84 15.51
C HIS A 585 -4.86 15.71 16.78
N SER A 586 -4.17 15.31 17.84
CA SER A 586 -3.99 16.13 19.05
C SER A 586 -2.83 15.59 19.91
N SER A 587 -2.32 16.42 20.83
CA SER A 587 -1.34 15.96 21.81
C SER A 587 -1.94 14.93 22.79
N ASP A 588 -3.26 14.89 22.97
CA ASP A 588 -3.90 13.90 23.85
C ASP A 588 -3.75 12.46 23.34
N ALA A 589 -3.38 12.26 22.07
CA ALA A 589 -2.99 10.95 21.54
C ALA A 589 -1.87 10.27 22.36
N ALA A 590 -1.00 11.05 23.02
CA ALA A 590 0.00 10.51 23.94
C ALA A 590 -0.63 9.85 25.18
N ARG A 591 -1.72 10.44 25.71
CA ARG A 591 -2.49 9.82 26.81
C ARG A 591 -3.28 8.61 26.31
N GLY A 592 -3.76 8.69 25.07
CA GLY A 592 -4.38 7.60 24.34
C GLY A 592 -3.45 6.45 23.96
N GLY A 593 -2.16 6.49 24.34
CA GLY A 593 -1.25 5.36 24.25
C GLY A 593 -0.21 5.40 23.13
N VAL A 594 -0.19 6.47 22.31
CA VAL A 594 0.86 6.71 21.30
C VAL A 594 2.16 7.11 22.02
N ASP A 595 3.26 6.41 21.71
CA ASP A 595 4.58 6.66 22.29
C ASP A 595 5.52 7.43 21.34
N GLN A 596 5.25 7.39 20.03
CA GLN A 596 6.13 8.02 19.03
C GLN A 596 5.32 8.60 17.86
N ASN A 597 5.34 9.92 17.72
CA ASN A 597 4.66 10.64 16.65
C ASN A 597 5.53 10.75 15.38
N MET A 598 4.96 10.40 14.23
CA MET A 598 5.61 10.38 12.91
C MET A 598 4.80 11.14 11.83
N PRO A 599 5.46 11.80 10.87
CA PRO A 599 6.91 11.97 10.74
C PRO A 599 7.52 12.97 11.74
N GLY A 600 6.70 13.61 12.56
CA GLY A 600 7.02 14.85 13.26
C GLY A 600 6.29 16.03 12.63
N ASN A 601 6.53 17.24 13.15
CA ASN A 601 6.11 18.55 12.60
C ASN A 601 4.67 18.73 12.07
N ASP A 602 3.72 17.92 12.53
CA ASP A 602 2.30 17.96 12.17
C ASP A 602 1.52 19.17 12.74
N GLY A 603 2.07 19.86 13.73
CA GLY A 603 1.44 20.97 14.43
C GLY A 603 0.41 20.56 15.49
N TRP A 604 0.08 19.26 15.59
CA TRP A 604 -0.89 18.71 16.54
C TRP A 604 -0.22 18.17 17.81
N PHE A 605 1.01 17.67 17.68
CA PHE A 605 1.76 17.04 18.77
C PHE A 605 2.77 18.03 19.38
N ASP A 606 2.35 18.65 20.48
CA ASP A 606 3.12 19.67 21.20
C ASP A 606 3.73 19.08 22.49
N LEU A 607 5.04 18.82 22.45
CA LEU A 607 5.80 18.32 23.60
C LEU A 607 5.73 19.27 24.81
N TYR A 608 5.50 20.57 24.61
CA TYR A 608 5.32 21.53 25.70
C TYR A 608 4.01 21.27 26.46
N ARG A 609 2.91 20.97 25.74
CA ARG A 609 1.61 20.62 26.35
C ARG A 609 1.65 19.28 27.09
N LEU A 610 2.49 18.35 26.66
CA LEU A 610 2.68 17.04 27.30
C LEU A 610 3.50 17.11 28.60
N GLY A 611 4.23 18.20 28.84
CA GLY A 611 5.15 18.36 29.97
C GLY A 611 4.72 19.37 31.04
N GLY A 612 3.58 20.05 30.88
CA GLY A 612 3.16 21.15 31.77
C GLY A 612 4.06 22.39 31.65
N ALA A 613 3.47 23.57 31.84
CA ALA A 613 4.13 24.86 31.69
C ALA A 613 5.35 25.05 32.63
N SER A 614 6.53 24.60 32.21
CA SER A 614 7.81 25.13 32.68
C SER A 614 8.87 24.79 31.64
N GLY A 615 9.35 25.83 30.95
CA GLY A 615 10.40 25.76 29.95
C GLY A 615 11.79 25.46 30.54
N GLU A 616 11.91 24.54 31.49
CA GLU A 616 13.20 24.08 32.00
C GLU A 616 13.70 22.89 31.18
N SER A 617 14.47 23.22 30.14
CA SER A 617 15.20 22.27 29.29
C SER A 617 16.15 21.33 30.05
N ASP A 618 16.44 21.62 31.33
CA ASP A 618 17.37 20.90 32.21
C ASP A 618 16.67 19.98 33.23
N SER A 619 15.34 19.86 33.19
CA SER A 619 14.59 18.96 34.09
C SER A 619 14.66 17.50 33.62
N ARG A 620 14.77 16.55 34.57
CA ARG A 620 14.67 15.10 34.30
C ARG A 620 13.32 14.76 33.62
N PRO A 621 13.26 13.76 32.73
CA PRO A 621 12.03 13.36 32.06
C PRO A 621 11.11 12.62 33.04
N HIS A 622 10.36 13.38 33.83
CA HIS A 622 9.25 12.85 34.63
C HIS A 622 7.94 12.93 33.84
N GLY A 623 6.97 12.09 34.21
CA GLY A 623 5.64 12.08 33.60
C GLY A 623 5.57 11.35 32.26
N LEU A 624 4.59 11.72 31.43
CA LEU A 624 4.19 10.98 30.23
C LEU A 624 5.31 10.84 29.20
N VAL A 625 6.04 11.93 28.90
CA VAL A 625 7.15 11.92 27.92
C VAL A 625 8.26 10.94 28.32
N GLY A 626 8.59 10.87 29.61
CA GLY A 626 9.58 9.90 30.10
C GLY A 626 9.12 8.46 29.93
N GLN A 627 7.84 8.18 30.21
CA GLN A 627 7.26 6.84 30.04
C GLN A 627 7.24 6.41 28.57
N MET A 628 6.85 7.30 27.67
CA MET A 628 6.87 7.06 26.22
C MET A 628 8.30 6.78 25.73
N ALA A 629 9.27 7.62 26.11
CA ALA A 629 10.67 7.43 25.77
C ALA A 629 11.22 6.10 26.32
N GLU A 630 10.83 5.70 27.54
CA GLU A 630 11.22 4.40 28.09
C GLU A 630 10.68 3.24 27.27
N ARG A 631 9.42 3.28 26.82
CA ARG A 631 8.86 2.24 25.93
C ARG A 631 9.59 2.16 24.60
N VAL A 632 9.89 3.31 23.98
CA VAL A 632 10.67 3.36 22.72
C VAL A 632 12.05 2.72 22.92
N VAL A 633 12.79 3.14 23.94
CA VAL A 633 14.14 2.61 24.20
C VAL A 633 14.08 1.13 24.59
N ARG A 634 13.12 0.72 25.42
CA ARG A 634 12.94 -0.67 25.86
C ARG A 634 12.61 -1.58 24.70
N GLY A 635 11.63 -1.24 23.86
CA GLY A 635 11.25 -2.04 22.70
C GLY A 635 12.39 -2.17 21.69
N ALA A 636 13.08 -1.06 21.40
CA ALA A 636 14.22 -1.07 20.50
C ALA A 636 15.42 -1.87 21.06
N LEU A 637 15.70 -1.81 22.37
CA LEU A 637 16.68 -2.69 23.00
C LEU A 637 16.24 -4.16 22.98
N ALA A 638 14.97 -4.46 23.26
CA ALA A 638 14.43 -5.81 23.22
C ALA A 638 14.66 -6.48 21.86
N ALA A 639 14.45 -5.74 20.77
CA ALA A 639 14.71 -6.16 19.39
C ALA A 639 16.17 -6.04 18.93
N ASP A 640 17.10 -5.65 19.82
CA ASP A 640 18.51 -5.42 19.51
C ASP A 640 18.75 -4.36 18.42
N ALA A 641 17.78 -3.47 18.15
CA ALA A 641 17.83 -2.49 17.06
C ALA A 641 18.96 -1.44 17.20
N TYR A 642 19.48 -1.24 18.42
CA TYR A 642 20.65 -0.39 18.63
C TYR A 642 21.98 -1.14 18.49
N ASP A 643 21.96 -2.46 18.51
CA ASP A 643 23.15 -3.29 18.43
C ASP A 643 23.57 -3.49 16.98
N ALA A 644 24.88 -3.48 16.72
CA ALA A 644 25.46 -3.75 15.40
C ALA A 644 24.98 -2.81 14.26
N MET A 645 24.56 -1.58 14.60
CA MET A 645 24.39 -0.52 13.61
C MET A 645 25.70 -0.33 12.81
N PRO A 646 25.65 -0.36 11.46
CA PRO A 646 26.85 -0.23 10.63
C PRO A 646 27.43 1.19 10.63
N CYS A 647 26.61 2.18 10.97
CA CYS A 647 26.94 3.60 11.05
C CYS A 647 27.10 4.07 12.50
N HIS A 648 27.80 5.20 12.68
CA HIS A 648 28.15 5.75 13.99
C HIS A 648 26.95 6.43 14.68
N VAL A 649 26.98 6.44 16.02
CA VAL A 649 26.02 7.16 16.87
C VAL A 649 26.06 8.64 16.53
N GLY A 650 24.99 9.18 15.95
CA GLY A 650 24.87 10.61 15.66
C GLY A 650 24.90 11.03 14.18
N CYS A 651 24.30 10.24 13.28
CA CYS A 651 23.78 10.69 11.97
C CYS A 651 24.67 10.59 10.71
N ASP A 652 25.54 9.57 10.58
CA ASP A 652 26.26 9.30 9.32
C ASP A 652 25.87 7.96 8.65
N CYS A 653 24.56 7.70 8.55
CA CYS A 653 24.05 6.54 7.81
C CYS A 653 23.65 6.90 6.38
N GLY A 654 23.64 8.19 6.02
CA GLY A 654 23.28 8.70 4.70
C GLY A 654 24.01 8.00 3.54
N PRO A 655 25.34 7.80 3.60
CA PRO A 655 26.05 7.07 2.54
C PRO A 655 25.58 5.61 2.37
N LEU A 656 25.30 4.90 3.47
CA LEU A 656 24.77 3.53 3.42
C LEU A 656 23.34 3.49 2.84
N MET A 657 22.53 4.48 3.23
CA MET A 657 21.16 4.65 2.76
C MET A 657 21.11 4.91 1.24
N MET A 658 21.95 5.82 0.76
CA MET A 658 21.98 6.28 -0.64
C MET A 658 22.67 5.30 -1.58
N ASP A 659 23.88 4.84 -1.22
CA ASP A 659 24.80 4.16 -2.14
C ASP A 659 25.07 2.70 -1.77
N GLY A 660 24.61 2.26 -0.59
CA GLY A 660 24.81 0.89 -0.13
C GLY A 660 24.13 -0.13 -1.03
N VAL A 661 24.88 -1.11 -1.53
CA VAL A 661 24.32 -2.28 -2.21
C VAL A 661 24.03 -3.37 -1.18
N SER A 662 22.76 -3.72 -1.07
CA SER A 662 22.22 -4.63 -0.05
C SER A 662 21.59 -5.90 -0.66
N THR A 663 21.18 -5.85 -1.92
CA THR A 663 20.79 -7.03 -2.71
C THR A 663 21.99 -7.91 -3.03
N SER A 664 21.75 -9.21 -3.21
CA SER A 664 22.76 -10.24 -3.51
C SER A 664 22.21 -11.28 -4.49
N ALA A 665 23.06 -12.12 -5.07
CA ALA A 665 22.61 -13.22 -5.92
C ALA A 665 21.71 -14.20 -5.14
N GLU A 666 22.02 -14.43 -3.87
CA GLU A 666 21.26 -15.26 -2.95
C GLU A 666 19.88 -14.67 -2.68
N HIS A 667 19.78 -13.35 -2.49
CA HIS A 667 18.50 -12.66 -2.31
C HIS A 667 17.62 -12.77 -3.57
N ARG A 668 18.19 -12.56 -4.76
CA ARG A 668 17.46 -12.73 -6.03
C ARG A 668 17.01 -14.17 -6.26
N ALA A 669 17.85 -15.14 -5.91
CA ALA A 669 17.50 -16.55 -5.96
C ALA A 669 16.35 -16.88 -4.98
N LEU A 670 16.39 -16.33 -3.76
CA LEU A 670 15.30 -16.46 -2.81
C LEU A 670 14.01 -15.78 -3.31
N ALA A 671 14.09 -14.59 -3.90
CA ALA A 671 12.93 -13.91 -4.50
C ALA A 671 12.28 -14.74 -5.60
N ARG A 672 13.08 -15.34 -6.49
CA ARG A 672 12.60 -16.27 -7.53
C ARG A 672 11.95 -17.52 -6.94
N ARG A 673 12.58 -18.16 -5.95
CA ARG A 673 12.00 -19.32 -5.25
C ARG A 673 10.68 -18.96 -4.55
N ALA A 674 10.63 -17.79 -3.92
CA ALA A 674 9.44 -17.31 -3.25
C ALA A 674 8.30 -17.06 -4.24
N ALA A 675 8.56 -16.30 -5.30
CA ALA A 675 7.58 -16.07 -6.37
C ALA A 675 7.08 -17.40 -6.98
N ALA A 676 7.97 -18.35 -7.29
CA ALA A 676 7.60 -19.64 -7.86
C ALA A 676 6.75 -20.49 -6.89
N SER A 677 7.08 -20.46 -5.60
CA SER A 677 6.31 -21.13 -4.54
C SER A 677 4.93 -20.49 -4.28
N SER A 678 4.72 -19.29 -4.78
CA SER A 678 3.49 -18.50 -4.66
C SER A 678 2.61 -18.55 -5.91
N VAL A 679 3.08 -19.13 -7.01
CA VAL A 679 2.25 -19.31 -8.21
C VAL A 679 1.13 -20.31 -7.89
N VAL A 680 -0.11 -19.86 -8.08
CA VAL A 680 -1.31 -20.66 -7.89
C VAL A 680 -1.81 -21.14 -9.25
N LEU A 681 -1.75 -22.45 -9.48
CA LEU A 681 -2.36 -23.07 -10.65
C LEU A 681 -3.87 -23.25 -10.39
N LEU A 682 -4.71 -22.42 -11.01
CA LEU A 682 -6.15 -22.47 -10.80
C LEU A 682 -6.81 -23.63 -11.54
N LYS A 683 -6.39 -23.85 -12.79
CA LYS A 683 -6.94 -24.85 -13.71
C LYS A 683 -5.83 -25.39 -14.62
N ASN A 684 -5.90 -26.67 -14.97
CA ASN A 684 -5.03 -27.28 -15.98
C ASN A 684 -5.70 -28.52 -16.62
N GLU A 685 -5.97 -28.46 -17.92
CA GLU A 685 -6.53 -29.55 -18.73
C GLU A 685 -5.44 -30.41 -19.41
N GLY A 686 -4.25 -30.47 -18.79
CA GLY A 686 -3.13 -31.29 -19.26
C GLY A 686 -2.19 -30.60 -20.26
N VAL A 687 -2.34 -29.29 -20.47
CA VAL A 687 -1.43 -28.49 -21.30
C VAL A 687 -0.12 -28.15 -20.58
N LEU A 688 -0.14 -28.06 -19.24
CA LEU A 688 1.04 -27.83 -18.42
C LEU A 688 1.50 -29.11 -17.70
N PRO A 689 2.82 -29.29 -17.49
CA PRO A 689 3.91 -28.34 -17.82
C PRO A 689 4.32 -28.35 -19.31
N LEU A 690 4.84 -27.22 -19.78
CA LEU A 690 5.37 -27.04 -21.14
C LEU A 690 6.68 -27.82 -21.33
N GLN A 691 6.73 -28.65 -22.36
CA GLN A 691 7.97 -29.26 -22.84
C GLN A 691 8.60 -28.33 -23.88
N ARG A 692 9.84 -27.87 -23.66
CA ARG A 692 10.53 -26.97 -24.61
C ARG A 692 10.86 -27.67 -25.94
N ASP A 693 11.36 -28.89 -25.84
CA ASP A 693 11.81 -29.71 -26.97
C ASP A 693 11.00 -31.02 -27.03
N PRO A 694 9.67 -30.98 -27.27
CA PRO A 694 8.86 -32.18 -27.40
C PRO A 694 9.30 -33.01 -28.62
N PRO A 695 8.93 -34.29 -28.71
CA PRO A 695 9.32 -35.16 -29.82
C PRO A 695 8.97 -34.64 -31.23
N ALA A 696 7.99 -33.74 -31.32
CA ALA A 696 7.53 -33.11 -32.56
C ALA A 696 8.43 -31.94 -33.04
N GLY A 697 9.42 -31.51 -32.25
CA GLY A 697 10.27 -30.36 -32.53
C GLY A 697 10.16 -29.27 -31.47
N ARG A 698 10.91 -28.17 -31.62
CA ARG A 698 10.92 -27.06 -30.67
C ARG A 698 9.52 -26.44 -30.52
N LEU A 699 9.07 -26.26 -29.27
CA LEU A 699 7.76 -25.67 -28.96
C LEU A 699 7.75 -24.19 -29.31
N ARG A 700 6.80 -23.78 -30.16
CA ARG A 700 6.55 -22.38 -30.54
C ARG A 700 5.38 -21.83 -29.73
N ILE A 701 5.64 -20.72 -29.04
CA ILE A 701 4.68 -20.07 -28.14
C ILE A 701 4.22 -18.74 -28.75
N ALA A 702 2.91 -18.56 -28.91
CA ALA A 702 2.34 -17.23 -29.13
C ALA A 702 2.07 -16.56 -27.78
N LEU A 703 2.72 -15.43 -27.52
CA LEU A 703 2.56 -14.68 -26.26
C LEU A 703 1.70 -13.44 -26.52
N LEU A 704 0.51 -13.39 -25.92
CA LEU A 704 -0.60 -12.53 -26.32
C LEU A 704 -0.98 -11.52 -25.23
N GLY A 705 -1.13 -10.25 -25.62
CA GLY A 705 -1.59 -9.18 -24.74
C GLY A 705 -0.44 -8.37 -24.13
N SER A 706 -0.72 -7.10 -23.88
CA SER A 706 0.27 -6.10 -23.44
C SER A 706 0.89 -6.46 -22.08
N ALA A 707 0.12 -7.10 -21.19
CA ALA A 707 0.59 -7.51 -19.87
C ALA A 707 1.74 -8.54 -19.89
N CYS A 708 1.90 -9.30 -20.98
CA CYS A 708 2.96 -10.31 -21.07
C CYS A 708 4.37 -9.73 -21.21
N ALA A 709 4.47 -8.46 -21.61
CA ALA A 709 5.70 -7.70 -21.78
C ALA A 709 5.60 -6.32 -21.09
N ALA A 710 4.78 -6.22 -20.03
CA ALA A 710 4.56 -4.94 -19.36
C ALA A 710 5.86 -4.42 -18.74
N PRO A 711 6.23 -3.15 -18.96
CA PRO A 711 7.40 -2.57 -18.33
C PRO A 711 7.17 -2.39 -16.83
N SER A 712 8.26 -2.40 -16.04
CA SER A 712 8.18 -1.96 -14.65
C SER A 712 7.93 -0.45 -14.57
N ALA A 713 7.35 0.02 -13.47
CA ALA A 713 7.08 1.44 -13.23
C ALA A 713 8.36 2.29 -13.29
N TRP A 714 9.52 1.71 -12.99
CA TRP A 714 10.82 2.36 -13.17
C TRP A 714 11.09 2.82 -14.60
N GLN A 715 10.63 2.06 -15.60
CA GLN A 715 10.85 2.37 -17.02
C GLN A 715 9.94 3.50 -17.53
N SER A 716 8.89 3.86 -16.77
CA SER A 716 7.97 4.95 -17.09
C SER A 716 8.35 6.21 -16.31
N ARG A 717 8.70 7.29 -17.02
CA ARG A 717 8.96 8.59 -16.37
C ARG A 717 7.76 9.09 -15.57
N ALA A 718 6.55 8.97 -16.13
CA ALA A 718 5.32 9.38 -15.47
C ALA A 718 5.07 8.58 -14.18
N ALA A 719 5.30 7.26 -14.19
CA ALA A 719 5.14 6.43 -13.01
C ALA A 719 6.24 6.66 -11.95
N ARG A 720 7.45 7.06 -12.35
CA ARG A 720 8.50 7.48 -11.40
C ARG A 720 8.14 8.76 -10.66
N GLU A 721 7.55 9.72 -11.37
CA GLU A 721 7.13 11.02 -10.83
C GLU A 721 5.82 10.94 -10.03
N ASP A 722 4.99 9.90 -10.24
CA ASP A 722 3.79 9.63 -9.45
C ASP A 722 4.11 8.72 -8.24
N TRP A 723 3.94 9.26 -7.04
CA TRP A 723 4.09 8.53 -5.77
C TRP A 723 3.23 7.26 -5.70
N ALA A 724 1.98 7.36 -6.16
CA ALA A 724 1.00 6.30 -6.02
C ALA A 724 1.09 5.27 -7.15
N ALA A 725 1.88 5.50 -8.18
CA ALA A 725 1.99 4.56 -9.30
C ALA A 725 2.64 3.24 -8.86
N GLY A 726 1.87 2.16 -9.01
CA GLY A 726 2.35 0.78 -9.00
C GLY A 726 2.43 0.20 -10.42
N ASP A 727 2.81 -1.06 -10.53
CA ASP A 727 2.80 -1.83 -11.78
C ASP A 727 2.26 -3.26 -11.53
N TYR A 728 2.45 -4.17 -12.48
CA TYR A 728 2.03 -5.57 -12.33
C TYR A 728 2.98 -6.42 -11.48
N TYR A 729 4.05 -5.83 -10.94
CA TYR A 729 5.11 -6.53 -10.21
C TYR A 729 5.21 -6.04 -8.76
N THR A 730 4.85 -4.78 -8.49
CA THR A 730 4.99 -4.09 -7.21
C THR A 730 3.85 -3.09 -6.98
N VAL A 731 3.50 -2.89 -5.70
CA VAL A 731 2.47 -1.94 -5.27
C VAL A 731 2.98 -0.50 -5.36
N GLY A 732 2.09 0.46 -5.64
CA GLY A 732 2.39 1.90 -5.57
C GLY A 732 2.26 2.49 -4.16
N GLY A 733 2.87 3.65 -3.91
CA GLY A 733 2.88 4.30 -2.59
C GLY A 733 4.02 3.84 -1.67
N SER A 734 3.78 3.78 -0.36
CA SER A 734 4.82 3.43 0.64
C SER A 734 5.36 2.03 0.50
N GLY A 735 4.58 1.12 -0.08
CA GLY A 735 5.01 -0.24 -0.38
C GLY A 735 5.94 -0.40 -1.60
N ARG A 736 6.24 0.67 -2.33
CA ARG A 736 6.90 0.61 -3.65
C ARG A 736 8.39 0.31 -3.59
N VAL A 737 8.86 -0.60 -4.44
CA VAL A 737 10.30 -0.90 -4.62
C VAL A 737 10.62 -0.98 -6.10
N PHE A 738 11.38 -0.02 -6.61
CA PHE A 738 11.83 -0.03 -8.01
C PHE A 738 13.01 -0.98 -8.20
N PHE A 739 13.00 -1.66 -9.34
CA PHE A 739 14.09 -2.52 -9.80
C PHE A 739 14.42 -2.22 -11.26
N PRO A 740 15.69 -2.40 -11.66
CA PRO A 740 16.10 -2.29 -13.05
C PRO A 740 15.76 -3.57 -13.81
N GLY A 741 15.60 -3.45 -15.13
CA GLY A 741 15.41 -4.60 -16.02
C GLY A 741 13.94 -4.96 -16.25
N ASP A 742 13.77 -6.09 -16.94
CA ASP A 742 12.48 -6.60 -17.39
C ASP A 742 12.08 -7.83 -16.58
N ALA A 743 11.00 -7.71 -15.80
CA ALA A 743 10.43 -8.79 -15.00
C ALA A 743 9.26 -9.50 -15.70
N SER A 744 9.01 -9.17 -16.98
CA SER A 744 7.88 -9.70 -17.73
C SER A 744 7.99 -11.19 -18.03
N LEU A 745 6.85 -11.82 -18.31
CA LEU A 745 6.82 -13.22 -18.71
C LEU A 745 7.62 -13.47 -20.01
N LEU A 746 7.61 -12.51 -20.93
CA LEU A 746 8.44 -12.56 -22.14
C LEU A 746 9.91 -12.78 -21.77
N ALA A 747 10.48 -11.89 -20.95
CA ALA A 747 11.87 -11.98 -20.54
C ALA A 747 12.18 -13.31 -19.82
N GLY A 748 11.23 -13.80 -19.00
CA GLY A 748 11.36 -15.10 -18.32
C GLY A 748 11.39 -16.31 -19.25
N LEU A 749 10.55 -16.32 -20.30
CA LEU A 749 10.50 -17.41 -21.28
C LEU A 749 11.70 -17.37 -22.23
N GLU A 750 12.13 -16.19 -22.67
CA GLU A 750 13.33 -16.00 -23.49
C GLU A 750 14.59 -16.44 -22.74
N ALA A 751 14.71 -16.07 -21.45
CA ALA A 751 15.81 -16.51 -20.59
C ALA A 751 15.85 -18.05 -20.41
N ALA A 752 14.70 -18.72 -20.45
CA ALA A 752 14.61 -20.19 -20.44
C ALA A 752 14.83 -20.85 -21.81
N GLY A 753 15.00 -20.04 -22.87
CA GLY A 753 15.29 -20.49 -24.23
C GLY A 753 14.06 -20.95 -25.02
N TYR A 754 12.85 -20.54 -24.64
CA TYR A 754 11.65 -20.82 -25.45
C TYR A 754 11.65 -20.03 -26.76
N ASP A 755 11.02 -20.58 -27.79
CA ASP A 755 10.74 -19.85 -29.03
C ASP A 755 9.40 -19.14 -28.89
N VAL A 756 9.46 -17.81 -28.70
CA VAL A 756 8.30 -16.99 -28.33
C VAL A 756 8.11 -15.89 -29.36
N ALA A 757 6.88 -15.75 -29.84
CA ALA A 757 6.45 -14.60 -30.62
C ALA A 757 5.50 -13.73 -29.80
N LEU A 758 5.95 -12.52 -29.46
CA LEU A 758 5.13 -11.54 -28.74
C LEU A 758 4.13 -10.85 -29.68
N HIS A 759 2.88 -10.78 -29.24
CA HIS A 759 1.82 -9.96 -29.82
C HIS A 759 1.20 -9.07 -28.72
N PRO A 760 1.76 -7.89 -28.44
CA PRO A 760 1.47 -7.10 -27.24
C PRO A 760 0.24 -6.18 -27.41
N VAL A 761 -0.76 -6.62 -28.18
CA VAL A 761 -1.98 -5.86 -28.48
C VAL A 761 -3.18 -6.55 -27.86
N ASP A 762 -3.97 -5.80 -27.10
CA ASP A 762 -5.15 -6.29 -26.38
C ASP A 762 -6.41 -6.32 -27.26
N ARG A 763 -6.26 -6.83 -28.49
CA ARG A 763 -7.35 -6.98 -29.45
C ARG A 763 -7.53 -8.46 -29.79
N SER A 764 -8.68 -9.01 -29.41
CA SER A 764 -8.95 -10.45 -29.50
C SER A 764 -8.92 -11.00 -30.93
N SER A 765 -9.33 -10.22 -31.94
CA SER A 765 -9.25 -10.61 -33.35
C SER A 765 -7.82 -10.76 -33.86
N ASP A 766 -6.93 -9.88 -33.42
CA ASP A 766 -5.53 -9.90 -33.88
C ASP A 766 -4.77 -11.00 -33.16
N ALA A 767 -5.01 -11.18 -31.86
CA ALA A 767 -4.47 -12.28 -31.08
C ALA A 767 -4.89 -13.64 -31.64
N GLU A 768 -6.16 -13.78 -32.04
CA GLU A 768 -6.66 -14.96 -32.76
C GLU A 768 -5.88 -15.22 -34.06
N ALA A 769 -5.61 -14.18 -34.86
CA ALA A 769 -4.83 -14.33 -36.09
C ALA A 769 -3.37 -14.68 -35.80
N ALA A 770 -2.76 -14.04 -34.79
CA ALA A 770 -1.37 -14.17 -34.42
C ALA A 770 -1.01 -15.56 -33.85
N MET A 771 -1.94 -16.21 -33.15
CA MET A 771 -1.70 -17.53 -32.56
C MET A 771 -1.87 -18.70 -33.56
N ARG A 772 -2.30 -18.43 -34.80
CA ARG A 772 -2.43 -19.48 -35.82
C ARG A 772 -1.06 -20.06 -36.17
N GLY A 773 -0.97 -21.39 -36.18
CA GLY A 773 0.26 -22.10 -36.52
C GLY A 773 1.28 -22.21 -35.39
N PHE A 774 0.97 -21.70 -34.19
CA PHE A 774 1.72 -21.97 -32.96
C PHE A 774 1.23 -23.24 -32.26
N ASP A 775 2.07 -23.79 -31.37
CA ASP A 775 1.78 -25.05 -30.70
C ASP A 775 0.98 -24.81 -29.40
N VAL A 776 1.21 -23.67 -28.76
CA VAL A 776 0.49 -23.18 -27.57
C VAL A 776 0.42 -21.65 -27.60
N ALA A 777 -0.61 -21.08 -27.01
CA ALA A 777 -0.68 -19.65 -26.74
C ALA A 777 -0.78 -19.36 -25.24
N ILE A 778 -0.13 -18.29 -24.83
CA ILE A 778 -0.19 -17.77 -23.47
C ILE A 778 -0.69 -16.33 -23.54
N ALA A 779 -1.81 -16.03 -22.88
CA ALA A 779 -2.32 -14.68 -22.73
C ALA A 779 -2.14 -14.18 -21.30
N CYS A 780 -1.80 -12.90 -21.13
CA CYS A 780 -1.59 -12.31 -19.81
C CYS A 780 -2.61 -11.22 -19.52
N GLY A 781 -3.00 -11.11 -18.25
CA GLY A 781 -3.71 -9.95 -17.72
C GLY A 781 -3.08 -9.49 -16.41
N GLY A 782 -2.97 -8.19 -16.22
CA GLY A 782 -2.43 -7.57 -15.00
C GLY A 782 -3.44 -6.66 -14.32
N GLY A 783 -3.18 -6.33 -13.07
CA GLY A 783 -3.90 -5.27 -12.36
C GLY A 783 -2.94 -4.47 -11.49
N VAL A 784 -3.09 -3.15 -11.50
CA VAL A 784 -2.33 -2.24 -10.64
C VAL A 784 -3.05 -1.99 -9.31
N THR A 785 -2.27 -1.64 -8.28
CA THR A 785 -2.81 -1.27 -6.98
C THR A 785 -1.88 -0.30 -6.27
N GLN A 786 -2.44 0.46 -5.34
CA GLN A 786 -1.75 1.61 -4.77
C GLN A 786 -2.32 2.02 -3.42
N GLU A 787 -1.45 2.62 -2.62
CA GLU A 787 -1.86 3.41 -1.48
C GLU A 787 -2.74 4.62 -1.89
N SER A 788 -3.59 5.07 -0.98
CA SER A 788 -4.49 6.23 -1.09
C SER A 788 -5.69 6.10 -2.04
N ARG A 789 -5.83 4.97 -2.75
CA ARG A 789 -6.99 4.72 -3.62
C ARG A 789 -7.33 3.25 -3.71
N ASP A 790 -8.59 2.92 -3.45
CA ASP A 790 -9.12 1.58 -3.71
C ASP A 790 -9.31 1.34 -5.22
N ARG A 791 -9.17 0.09 -5.63
CA ARG A 791 -9.37 -0.31 -7.04
C ARG A 791 -10.82 -0.03 -7.45
N PRO A 792 -11.06 0.47 -8.68
CA PRO A 792 -12.42 0.78 -9.15
C PRO A 792 -13.27 -0.48 -9.39
N SER A 793 -12.63 -1.62 -9.66
CA SER A 793 -13.28 -2.93 -9.81
C SER A 793 -12.29 -4.07 -9.52
N LEU A 794 -12.76 -5.31 -9.48
CA LEU A 794 -11.94 -6.51 -9.41
C LEU A 794 -11.49 -7.03 -10.79
N ARG A 795 -11.79 -6.32 -11.88
CA ARG A 795 -11.32 -6.69 -13.22
C ARG A 795 -9.83 -6.45 -13.37
N LEU A 796 -9.16 -7.31 -14.13
CA LEU A 796 -7.83 -7.04 -14.67
C LEU A 796 -7.93 -5.96 -15.77
N ASP A 797 -6.82 -5.28 -16.04
CA ASP A 797 -6.75 -4.24 -17.07
C ASP A 797 -7.09 -4.80 -18.46
N GLN A 798 -6.71 -6.05 -18.72
CA GLN A 798 -6.99 -6.78 -19.96
C GLN A 798 -8.20 -7.74 -19.84
N ASP A 799 -9.07 -7.60 -18.83
CA ASP A 799 -10.17 -8.54 -18.57
C ASP A 799 -11.10 -8.75 -19.78
N HIS A 800 -11.51 -7.66 -20.45
CA HIS A 800 -12.35 -7.75 -21.65
C HIS A 800 -11.64 -8.45 -22.81
N PHE A 801 -10.35 -8.19 -23.02
CA PHE A 801 -9.53 -8.88 -24.01
C PHE A 801 -9.48 -10.39 -23.75
N LEU A 802 -9.20 -10.78 -22.49
CA LEU A 802 -9.12 -12.18 -22.08
C LEU A 802 -10.45 -12.90 -22.29
N GLN A 803 -11.57 -12.31 -21.87
CA GLN A 803 -12.92 -12.88 -22.04
C GLN A 803 -13.25 -13.13 -23.51
N GLN A 804 -12.98 -12.17 -24.38
CA GLN A 804 -13.21 -12.34 -25.82
C GLN A 804 -12.28 -13.39 -26.43
N LEU A 805 -11.00 -13.41 -26.04
CA LEU A 805 -10.02 -14.35 -26.57
C LEU A 805 -10.34 -15.80 -26.19
N VAL A 806 -10.70 -16.08 -24.94
CA VAL A 806 -11.08 -17.44 -24.52
C VAL A 806 -12.38 -17.89 -25.21
N ALA A 807 -13.34 -16.99 -25.42
CA ALA A 807 -14.58 -17.29 -26.13
C ALA A 807 -14.31 -17.68 -27.60
N ARG A 808 -13.46 -16.91 -28.29
CA ARG A 808 -13.02 -17.21 -29.67
C ARG A 808 -12.25 -18.52 -29.76
N THR A 809 -11.31 -18.73 -28.84
CA THR A 809 -10.50 -19.95 -28.77
C THR A 809 -11.37 -21.18 -28.60
N ARG A 810 -12.32 -21.14 -27.65
CA ARG A 810 -13.26 -22.25 -27.39
C ARG A 810 -14.18 -22.50 -28.60
N ALA A 811 -14.71 -21.45 -29.23
CA ALA A 811 -15.54 -21.59 -30.43
C ALA A 811 -14.79 -22.28 -31.59
N SER A 812 -13.52 -21.91 -31.81
CA SER A 812 -12.67 -22.49 -32.85
C SER A 812 -12.32 -23.97 -32.63
N ARG A 813 -12.44 -24.46 -31.40
CA ARG A 813 -12.10 -25.83 -30.99
C ARG A 813 -13.32 -26.71 -30.73
N SER A 814 -14.51 -26.24 -31.08
CA SER A 814 -15.72 -27.08 -31.11
C SER A 814 -15.48 -28.33 -31.97
N VAL A 815 -16.15 -29.44 -31.62
CA VAL A 815 -15.91 -30.77 -32.21
C VAL A 815 -16.06 -30.75 -33.73
N ASP A 816 -16.94 -29.89 -34.25
CA ASP A 816 -17.27 -29.75 -35.66
C ASP A 816 -16.29 -28.84 -36.44
N ALA A 817 -15.36 -28.17 -35.76
CA ALA A 817 -14.42 -27.25 -36.42
C ALA A 817 -13.32 -28.01 -37.19
N PRO A 818 -13.07 -27.65 -38.48
CA PRO A 818 -12.00 -28.26 -39.27
C PRO A 818 -10.62 -28.10 -38.62
N PRO A 819 -9.72 -29.10 -38.68
CA PRO A 819 -8.42 -29.05 -38.00
C PRO A 819 -7.57 -27.82 -38.32
N HIS A 820 -7.64 -27.29 -39.54
CA HIS A 820 -6.90 -26.11 -39.97
C HIS A 820 -7.45 -24.78 -39.44
N VAL A 821 -8.64 -24.78 -38.83
CA VAL A 821 -9.27 -23.60 -38.23
C VAL A 821 -9.07 -23.57 -36.70
N ARG A 822 -8.75 -24.72 -36.10
CA ARG A 822 -8.56 -24.87 -34.65
C ARG A 822 -7.38 -24.03 -34.16
N LEU A 823 -7.63 -23.18 -33.18
CA LEU A 823 -6.59 -22.43 -32.48
C LEU A 823 -5.87 -23.35 -31.47
N PRO A 824 -4.61 -23.06 -31.09
CA PRO A 824 -3.88 -23.88 -30.14
C PRO A 824 -4.47 -23.77 -28.71
N PRO A 825 -4.05 -24.66 -27.78
CA PRO A 825 -4.36 -24.51 -26.36
C PRO A 825 -3.98 -23.13 -25.83
N LEU A 826 -4.87 -22.55 -25.02
CA LEU A 826 -4.71 -21.23 -24.43
C LEU A 826 -4.50 -21.33 -22.92
N ILE A 827 -3.34 -20.86 -22.49
CA ILE A 827 -2.98 -20.67 -21.10
C ILE A 827 -3.22 -19.19 -20.76
N VAL A 828 -3.86 -18.90 -19.63
CA VAL A 828 -4.00 -17.53 -19.12
C VAL A 828 -3.17 -17.35 -17.84
N VAL A 829 -2.35 -16.31 -17.82
CA VAL A 829 -1.54 -15.91 -16.66
C VAL A 829 -2.06 -14.57 -16.14
N ALA A 830 -2.50 -14.54 -14.88
CA ALA A 830 -2.94 -13.34 -14.22
C ALA A 830 -1.90 -12.85 -13.20
N LEU A 831 -1.55 -11.56 -13.30
CA LEU A 831 -0.74 -10.82 -12.33
C LEU A 831 -1.69 -9.99 -11.46
N ALA A 832 -1.98 -10.48 -10.26
CA ALA A 832 -3.10 -9.99 -9.45
C ALA A 832 -2.62 -9.17 -8.24
N PRO A 833 -3.17 -7.97 -7.98
CA PRO A 833 -2.86 -7.22 -6.76
C PRO A 833 -3.68 -7.67 -5.54
N GLY A 834 -4.62 -8.61 -5.71
CA GLY A 834 -5.60 -9.02 -4.73
C GLY A 834 -6.63 -9.95 -5.36
N ALA A 835 -7.84 -10.03 -4.80
CA ALA A 835 -8.94 -10.74 -5.44
C ALA A 835 -9.25 -10.14 -6.83
N ILE A 836 -9.57 -10.99 -7.80
CA ILE A 836 -9.89 -10.61 -9.18
C ILE A 836 -11.07 -11.42 -9.70
N LEU A 837 -11.74 -10.90 -10.73
CA LEU A 837 -12.69 -11.70 -11.52
C LEU A 837 -11.94 -12.58 -12.52
N THR A 838 -12.39 -13.83 -12.63
CA THR A 838 -11.78 -14.84 -13.50
C THR A 838 -12.79 -15.55 -14.40
N SER A 839 -13.77 -14.81 -14.94
CA SER A 839 -14.76 -15.34 -15.89
C SER A 839 -14.12 -16.01 -17.11
N TRP A 840 -12.90 -15.61 -17.46
CA TRP A 840 -12.09 -16.20 -18.51
C TRP A 840 -11.49 -17.58 -18.15
N ALA A 841 -11.31 -17.91 -16.86
CA ALA A 841 -10.57 -19.09 -16.42
C ALA A 841 -11.32 -20.41 -16.70
N GLU A 842 -12.66 -20.41 -16.65
CA GLU A 842 -13.46 -21.60 -16.97
C GLU A 842 -13.22 -22.07 -18.41
N HIS A 843 -12.94 -21.14 -19.32
CA HIS A 843 -12.79 -21.39 -20.76
C HIS A 843 -11.34 -21.55 -21.23
N ALA A 844 -10.35 -21.28 -20.37
CA ALA A 844 -8.93 -21.51 -20.66
C ALA A 844 -8.55 -22.98 -20.46
N ASP A 845 -7.55 -23.48 -21.21
CA ASP A 845 -7.01 -24.84 -21.01
C ASP A 845 -6.16 -24.92 -19.73
N ALA A 846 -5.47 -23.82 -19.37
CA ALA A 846 -4.89 -23.64 -18.05
C ALA A 846 -4.98 -22.18 -17.60
N ALA A 847 -5.03 -21.97 -16.30
CA ALA A 847 -5.09 -20.65 -15.69
C ALA A 847 -4.18 -20.61 -14.46
N LEU A 848 -3.34 -19.59 -14.37
CA LEU A 848 -2.46 -19.35 -13.23
C LEU A 848 -2.65 -17.94 -12.70
N VAL A 849 -2.51 -17.79 -11.40
CA VAL A 849 -2.36 -16.50 -10.73
C VAL A 849 -1.01 -16.47 -10.06
N LEU A 850 -0.24 -15.42 -10.34
CA LEU A 850 0.77 -14.92 -9.43
C LEU A 850 0.24 -13.59 -8.92
N PHE A 851 0.40 -13.30 -7.62
CA PHE A 851 0.12 -11.95 -7.15
C PHE A 851 1.24 -11.02 -7.66
N LEU A 852 1.65 -10.01 -6.89
CA LEU A 852 2.77 -9.16 -7.31
C LEU A 852 4.09 -9.89 -6.99
N GLY A 853 4.80 -10.35 -8.01
CA GLY A 853 5.97 -11.24 -7.88
C GLY A 853 7.32 -10.53 -7.73
N GLY A 854 7.36 -9.20 -7.75
CA GLY A 854 8.59 -8.42 -7.73
C GLY A 854 9.45 -8.64 -8.97
N GLU A 855 10.76 -8.41 -8.85
CA GLU A 855 11.71 -8.47 -9.97
C GLU A 855 11.86 -9.88 -10.58
N ALA A 856 11.45 -10.92 -9.86
CA ALA A 856 11.60 -12.31 -10.29
C ALA A 856 10.35 -12.87 -11.01
N THR A 857 9.32 -12.06 -11.23
CA THR A 857 8.01 -12.47 -11.77
C THR A 857 8.11 -13.38 -13.00
N GLY A 858 8.75 -12.92 -14.07
CA GLY A 858 8.88 -13.66 -15.32
C GLY A 858 9.64 -14.97 -15.17
N LEU A 859 10.77 -14.95 -14.44
CA LEU A 859 11.60 -16.13 -14.21
C LEU A 859 10.85 -17.20 -13.40
N ALA A 860 10.11 -16.78 -12.37
CA ALA A 860 9.32 -17.68 -11.53
C ALA A 860 8.15 -18.30 -12.30
N LEU A 861 7.43 -17.50 -13.10
CA LEU A 861 6.37 -18.03 -13.97
C LEU A 861 6.94 -19.00 -15.00
N SER A 862 8.10 -18.70 -15.58
CA SER A 862 8.80 -19.59 -16.52
C SER A 862 9.16 -20.93 -15.87
N ASP A 863 9.68 -20.93 -14.64
CA ASP A 863 9.99 -22.15 -13.87
C ASP A 863 8.77 -23.05 -13.65
N VAL A 864 7.63 -22.43 -13.32
CA VAL A 864 6.38 -23.16 -13.10
C VAL A 864 5.81 -23.66 -14.42
N LEU A 865 5.67 -22.79 -15.43
CA LEU A 865 5.13 -23.15 -16.75
C LEU A 865 5.89 -24.31 -17.39
N SER A 866 7.22 -24.33 -17.25
CA SER A 866 8.09 -25.40 -17.76
C SER A 866 8.10 -26.67 -16.91
N GLY A 867 7.58 -26.60 -15.68
CA GLY A 867 7.60 -27.70 -14.72
C GLY A 867 8.99 -28.00 -14.15
N HIS A 868 9.92 -27.04 -14.20
CA HIS A 868 11.13 -27.06 -13.36
C HIS A 868 10.76 -26.97 -11.88
N VAL A 869 9.69 -26.23 -11.57
CA VAL A 869 9.07 -26.17 -10.25
C VAL A 869 7.61 -26.61 -10.39
N SER A 870 7.19 -27.58 -9.58
CA SER A 870 5.77 -27.92 -9.46
C SER A 870 5.03 -26.80 -8.71
N PRO A 871 3.87 -26.31 -9.21
CA PRO A 871 3.11 -25.30 -8.50
C PRO A 871 2.67 -25.86 -7.14
N SER A 872 2.87 -25.04 -6.12
CA SER A 872 2.54 -25.37 -4.73
C SER A 872 1.83 -24.22 -4.00
N GLY A 873 1.62 -23.08 -4.67
CA GLY A 873 0.87 -21.97 -4.11
C GLY A 873 -0.62 -22.30 -3.97
N ARG A 874 -1.25 -21.73 -2.95
CA ARG A 874 -2.70 -21.81 -2.70
C ARG A 874 -3.26 -20.42 -2.49
N LEU A 875 -4.49 -20.18 -2.96
CA LEU A 875 -5.13 -18.88 -2.80
C LEU A 875 -5.27 -18.52 -1.31
N PRO A 876 -4.70 -17.39 -0.84
CA PRO A 876 -4.90 -16.86 0.51
C PRO A 876 -6.21 -16.05 0.63
N LEU A 877 -7.04 -16.07 -0.42
CA LEU A 877 -8.30 -15.34 -0.57
C LEU A 877 -9.25 -16.12 -1.49
N THR A 878 -10.51 -15.74 -1.54
CA THR A 878 -11.48 -16.28 -2.51
C THR A 878 -11.42 -15.47 -3.80
N LEU A 879 -11.47 -16.14 -4.95
CA LEU A 879 -11.76 -15.47 -6.22
C LEU A 879 -13.29 -15.49 -6.44
N PRO A 880 -13.96 -14.33 -6.36
CA PRO A 880 -15.41 -14.27 -6.41
C PRO A 880 -15.93 -14.60 -7.82
N ALA A 881 -17.17 -15.09 -7.90
CA ALA A 881 -17.82 -15.35 -9.20
C ALA A 881 -18.25 -14.03 -9.87
N ALA A 882 -18.72 -13.07 -9.08
CA ALA A 882 -19.09 -11.73 -9.53
C ALA A 882 -18.61 -10.64 -8.57
N GLU A 883 -18.52 -9.42 -9.08
CA GLU A 883 -18.12 -8.24 -8.31
C GLU A 883 -18.96 -8.05 -7.03
N ALA A 884 -20.27 -8.33 -7.13
CA ALA A 884 -21.23 -8.19 -6.03
C ALA A 884 -21.13 -9.28 -4.95
N ASP A 885 -20.33 -10.32 -5.17
CA ASP A 885 -20.04 -11.33 -4.14
C ASP A 885 -18.98 -10.84 -3.14
N ALA A 886 -18.25 -9.77 -3.48
CA ALA A 886 -17.21 -9.21 -2.63
C ALA A 886 -17.67 -7.94 -1.90
N THR A 887 -17.14 -7.71 -0.71
CA THR A 887 -17.40 -6.49 0.06
C THR A 887 -16.77 -5.28 -0.62
N PRO A 888 -17.54 -4.26 -1.05
CA PRO A 888 -17.00 -3.03 -1.60
C PRO A 888 -16.45 -2.11 -0.50
N PRO A 889 -15.64 -1.10 -0.84
CA PRO A 889 -15.30 -0.03 0.09
C PRO A 889 -16.58 0.69 0.56
N CYS A 890 -16.60 1.11 1.82
CA CYS A 890 -17.65 1.99 2.32
C CYS A 890 -17.56 3.35 1.61
N ALA A 891 -18.69 3.80 1.05
CA ALA A 891 -18.77 5.08 0.34
C ALA A 891 -18.95 6.28 1.29
N GLY A 892 -19.52 6.06 2.48
CA GLY A 892 -19.72 7.09 3.49
C GLY A 892 -18.57 7.16 4.50
N LEU A 893 -18.65 8.14 5.40
CA LEU A 893 -17.71 8.31 6.51
C LEU A 893 -18.03 7.44 7.73
N SER A 894 -19.21 6.81 7.83
CA SER A 894 -19.50 5.78 8.82
C SER A 894 -19.62 4.43 8.09
N CYS A 895 -19.00 3.39 8.64
CA CYS A 895 -18.83 2.10 8.01
C CYS A 895 -19.00 0.97 9.05
N SER A 896 -20.20 0.41 9.13
CA SER A 896 -20.49 -0.71 10.02
C SER A 896 -20.12 -2.05 9.39
N TYR A 897 -19.36 -2.88 10.11
CA TYR A 897 -18.94 -4.21 9.66
C TYR A 897 -20.00 -5.26 10.00
N THR A 898 -21.20 -5.07 9.44
CA THR A 898 -22.38 -5.89 9.73
C THR A 898 -22.25 -7.37 9.35
N GLU A 899 -21.27 -7.71 8.51
CA GLU A 899 -20.98 -9.10 8.16
C GLU A 899 -20.40 -9.91 9.34
N GLY A 900 -19.84 -9.25 10.35
CA GLY A 900 -19.25 -9.90 11.53
C GLY A 900 -18.27 -11.01 11.17
N LEU A 901 -18.50 -12.21 11.72
CA LEU A 901 -17.68 -13.40 11.47
C LEU A 901 -17.82 -13.97 10.05
N ALA A 902 -18.86 -13.59 9.30
CA ALA A 902 -19.10 -14.04 7.93
C ALA A 902 -18.27 -13.24 6.90
N LEU A 903 -17.05 -12.85 7.29
CA LEU A 903 -16.13 -12.10 6.44
C LEU A 903 -15.60 -12.96 5.28
N ALA A 904 -15.58 -12.37 4.08
CA ALA A 904 -14.92 -12.91 2.89
C ALA A 904 -15.26 -14.40 2.63
N TRP A 905 -14.27 -15.28 2.56
CA TRP A 905 -14.47 -16.71 2.28
C TRP A 905 -15.44 -17.40 3.25
N ARG A 906 -15.48 -16.98 4.53
CA ARG A 906 -16.32 -17.56 5.57
C ARG A 906 -17.80 -17.33 5.28
N GLY A 907 -18.16 -16.12 4.81
CA GLY A 907 -19.51 -15.77 4.38
C GLY A 907 -19.90 -16.34 3.01
N LEU A 908 -18.91 -16.66 2.17
CA LEU A 908 -19.14 -17.20 0.83
C LEU A 908 -19.26 -18.74 0.80
N HIS A 909 -19.03 -19.46 1.91
CA HIS A 909 -18.92 -20.93 1.92
C HIS A 909 -20.04 -21.67 1.16
N LYS A 910 -21.31 -21.22 1.30
CA LYS A 910 -22.47 -21.83 0.63
C LYS A 910 -22.85 -21.18 -0.71
N ARG A 911 -22.10 -20.18 -1.18
CA ARG A 911 -22.34 -19.47 -2.44
C ARG A 911 -21.41 -19.97 -3.55
N PRO A 912 -21.82 -19.89 -4.83
CA PRO A 912 -20.90 -20.09 -5.95
C PRO A 912 -19.74 -19.09 -5.88
N VAL A 913 -18.53 -19.57 -6.12
CA VAL A 913 -17.30 -18.77 -6.25
C VAL A 913 -16.52 -19.32 -7.42
N ALA A 914 -15.69 -18.50 -8.07
CA ALA A 914 -14.87 -18.97 -9.19
C ALA A 914 -13.80 -19.94 -8.70
N PHE A 915 -13.07 -19.57 -7.63
CA PHE A 915 -12.12 -20.45 -6.95
C PHE A 915 -12.18 -20.21 -5.43
N PRO A 916 -12.29 -21.27 -4.62
CA PRO A 916 -12.42 -21.12 -3.18
C PRO A 916 -11.09 -20.77 -2.50
N PHE A 917 -11.17 -20.19 -1.30
CA PHE A 917 -10.01 -20.02 -0.43
C PHE A 917 -9.24 -21.33 -0.24
N GLY A 918 -7.90 -21.25 -0.26
CA GLY A 918 -7.00 -22.39 -0.17
C GLY A 918 -6.86 -23.20 -1.46
N HIS A 919 -7.53 -22.86 -2.56
CA HIS A 919 -7.43 -23.58 -3.83
C HIS A 919 -6.08 -23.39 -4.52
N GLY A 920 -5.58 -24.44 -5.17
CA GLY A 920 -4.44 -24.42 -6.06
C GLY A 920 -4.05 -25.84 -6.45
N LEU A 921 -3.85 -26.08 -7.73
CA LEU A 921 -3.48 -27.39 -8.26
C LEU A 921 -1.96 -27.59 -8.19
N SER A 922 -1.55 -28.85 -8.28
CA SER A 922 -0.15 -29.25 -8.49
C SER A 922 -0.02 -30.03 -9.80
N TYR A 923 1.21 -30.26 -10.26
CA TYR A 923 1.48 -31.23 -11.33
C TYR A 923 1.44 -32.68 -10.87
N THR A 924 1.20 -32.90 -9.58
CA THR A 924 0.92 -34.20 -8.98
C THR A 924 -0.41 -34.18 -8.22
N ARG A 925 -0.80 -35.31 -7.65
CA ARG A 925 -2.01 -35.45 -6.82
C ARG A 925 -1.65 -35.97 -5.45
N PHE A 926 -2.43 -35.58 -4.45
CA PHE A 926 -2.23 -36.01 -3.08
C PHE A 926 -3.49 -36.67 -2.51
N SER A 927 -3.32 -37.70 -1.70
CA SER A 927 -4.37 -38.27 -0.88
C SER A 927 -4.07 -38.11 0.61
N TYR A 928 -5.14 -38.19 1.39
CA TYR A 928 -5.14 -38.05 2.83
C TYR A 928 -5.65 -39.34 3.48
N SER A 929 -5.05 -39.76 4.58
CA SER A 929 -5.55 -40.88 5.39
C SER A 929 -5.35 -40.62 6.89
N TRP A 930 -6.36 -40.93 7.70
CA TRP A 930 -6.23 -40.84 9.16
C TRP A 930 -5.20 -41.85 9.66
N GLU A 931 -4.26 -41.37 10.48
CA GLU A 931 -3.46 -42.21 11.37
C GLU A 931 -4.10 -42.23 12.76
N THR A 932 -4.61 -41.08 13.21
CA THR A 932 -5.43 -40.94 14.41
C THR A 932 -6.44 -39.83 14.19
N GLU A 933 -7.72 -40.19 14.20
CA GLU A 933 -8.81 -39.21 14.26
C GLU A 933 -8.73 -38.36 15.54
N PRO A 934 -9.37 -37.18 15.60
CA PRO A 934 -9.36 -36.33 16.78
C PRO A 934 -9.71 -37.09 18.07
N ALA A 935 -8.75 -37.13 19.00
CA ALA A 935 -8.88 -37.83 20.27
C ALA A 935 -8.43 -36.92 21.43
N PRO A 936 -9.03 -37.02 22.63
CA PRO A 936 -8.61 -36.24 23.79
C PRO A 936 -7.12 -36.40 24.11
N SER A 937 -6.45 -35.30 24.42
CA SER A 937 -5.06 -35.28 24.85
C SER A 937 -4.90 -35.90 26.23
N ALA A 938 -3.82 -36.65 26.45
CA ALA A 938 -3.49 -37.20 27.77
C ALA A 938 -3.36 -36.05 28.80
N GLY A 939 -4.20 -36.05 29.83
CA GLY A 939 -4.25 -34.98 30.84
C GLY A 939 -5.17 -33.79 30.51
N GLY A 940 -5.79 -33.74 29.32
CA GLY A 940 -6.73 -32.68 28.91
C GLY A 940 -8.13 -32.79 29.53
N GLY A 941 -8.42 -33.86 30.27
CA GLY A 941 -9.71 -34.10 30.93
C GLY A 941 -9.89 -33.39 32.28
N ALA A 942 -8.86 -32.69 32.78
CA ALA A 942 -8.96 -31.95 34.05
C ALA A 942 -9.44 -30.51 33.79
N THR A 943 -10.75 -30.31 34.00
CA THR A 943 -11.48 -29.03 34.05
C THR A 943 -11.48 -28.16 32.78
N LEU A 944 -12.50 -28.37 31.95
CA LEU A 944 -13.02 -27.40 30.97
C LEU A 944 -13.84 -26.30 31.68
N ASP A 945 -13.42 -25.85 32.86
CA ASP A 945 -14.11 -24.85 33.71
C ASP A 945 -14.00 -23.41 33.18
N GLY A 946 -13.62 -23.24 31.91
CA GLY A 946 -13.49 -21.96 31.25
C GLY A 946 -12.24 -21.14 31.62
N ARG A 947 -11.33 -21.64 32.49
CA ARG A 947 -10.08 -20.93 32.85
C ARG A 947 -8.86 -21.85 32.71
N GLY A 948 -8.04 -21.63 31.68
CA GLY A 948 -6.81 -22.37 31.47
C GLY A 948 -5.94 -21.74 30.38
N ASP A 949 -4.71 -22.24 30.23
CA ASP A 949 -3.78 -21.78 29.20
C ASP A 949 -4.41 -21.92 27.81
N ALA A 950 -4.43 -20.83 27.04
CA ALA A 950 -5.01 -20.76 25.71
C ALA A 950 -4.33 -21.76 24.74
N GLN A 951 -3.04 -22.04 24.93
CA GLN A 951 -2.27 -22.95 24.08
C GLN A 951 -2.28 -24.40 24.58
N GLN A 952 -2.98 -24.68 25.69
CA GLN A 952 -3.11 -26.04 26.22
C GLN A 952 -3.72 -26.96 25.16
N PRO A 953 -3.04 -28.06 24.76
CA PRO A 953 -3.62 -29.02 23.83
C PRO A 953 -4.76 -29.79 24.51
N LEU A 954 -5.93 -29.83 23.87
CA LEU A 954 -7.11 -30.55 24.36
C LEU A 954 -7.40 -31.80 23.53
N PHE A 955 -7.18 -31.75 22.22
CA PHE A 955 -7.32 -32.90 21.32
C PHE A 955 -6.07 -33.04 20.44
N ASN A 956 -5.71 -34.28 20.12
CA ASN A 956 -4.65 -34.61 19.19
C ASN A 956 -5.23 -35.34 17.99
N LEU A 957 -4.64 -35.13 16.83
CA LEU A 957 -4.99 -35.83 15.59
C LEU A 957 -3.75 -35.99 14.73
N SER A 958 -3.74 -37.02 13.88
CA SER A 958 -2.69 -37.20 12.89
C SER A 958 -3.21 -37.86 11.61
N PHE A 959 -2.64 -37.46 10.48
CA PHE A 959 -3.00 -37.97 9.18
C PHE A 959 -1.78 -38.00 8.27
N ARG A 960 -1.79 -38.89 7.27
CA ARG A 960 -0.76 -38.94 6.23
C ARG A 960 -1.20 -38.15 5.02
N VAL A 961 -0.27 -37.39 4.46
CA VAL A 961 -0.36 -36.82 3.12
C VAL A 961 0.55 -37.63 2.23
N GLN A 962 0.02 -38.22 1.16
CA GLN A 962 0.78 -39.05 0.22
C GLN A 962 0.72 -38.47 -1.18
N ASN A 963 1.86 -38.46 -1.86
CA ASN A 963 1.92 -38.13 -3.28
C ASN A 963 1.58 -39.37 -4.12
N ASP A 964 0.44 -39.35 -4.80
CA ASP A 964 -0.06 -40.47 -5.63
C ASP A 964 0.17 -40.26 -7.13
N GLY A 965 0.79 -39.14 -7.52
CA GLY A 965 1.10 -38.87 -8.91
C GLY A 965 2.52 -39.27 -9.30
N ALA A 966 2.91 -38.86 -10.50
CA ALA A 966 4.17 -39.26 -11.14
C ALA A 966 5.28 -38.20 -11.03
N ARG A 967 5.03 -37.08 -10.34
CA ARG A 967 5.96 -35.96 -10.20
C ARG A 967 6.16 -35.61 -8.74
N GLU A 968 7.33 -35.09 -8.40
CA GLU A 968 7.55 -34.43 -7.11
C GLU A 968 6.58 -33.23 -6.97
N GLY A 969 6.08 -33.03 -5.76
CA GLY A 969 5.31 -31.84 -5.42
C GLY A 969 5.26 -31.61 -3.92
N GLN A 970 4.72 -30.45 -3.54
CA GLN A 970 4.39 -30.10 -2.16
C GLN A 970 2.89 -29.85 -2.04
N GLU A 971 2.30 -30.30 -0.94
CA GLU A 971 0.89 -30.08 -0.62
C GLU A 971 0.76 -29.12 0.56
N VAL A 972 -0.29 -28.31 0.56
CA VAL A 972 -0.70 -27.51 1.72
C VAL A 972 -1.95 -28.16 2.31
N ALA A 973 -1.75 -29.04 3.29
CA ALA A 973 -2.83 -29.67 4.02
C ALA A 973 -3.48 -28.64 4.96
N GLN A 974 -4.79 -28.44 4.83
CA GLN A 974 -5.55 -27.44 5.59
C GLN A 974 -6.58 -28.15 6.47
N LEU A 975 -6.65 -27.77 7.74
CA LEU A 975 -7.58 -28.30 8.73
C LEU A 975 -8.57 -27.22 9.16
N TYR A 976 -9.84 -27.51 8.94
CA TYR A 976 -10.98 -26.67 9.27
C TYR A 976 -11.83 -27.32 10.37
N LEU A 977 -12.39 -26.49 11.24
CA LEU A 977 -13.41 -26.92 12.20
C LEU A 977 -14.78 -26.36 11.81
N SER A 978 -15.81 -27.18 11.95
CA SER A 978 -17.19 -26.71 12.12
C SER A 978 -17.55 -26.80 13.60
N TYR A 979 -17.95 -25.69 14.19
CA TYR A 979 -18.32 -25.61 15.60
C TYR A 979 -19.79 -26.04 15.81
N PRO A 980 -20.19 -26.33 17.06
CA PRO A 980 -21.59 -26.48 17.42
C PRO A 980 -22.41 -25.24 17.02
N GLU A 981 -23.66 -25.43 16.58
CA GLU A 981 -24.53 -24.32 16.14
C GLU A 981 -24.70 -23.24 17.22
N SER A 982 -24.71 -23.63 18.50
CA SER A 982 -24.80 -22.74 19.67
C SER A 982 -23.60 -21.80 19.83
N ALA A 983 -22.48 -22.07 19.15
CA ALA A 983 -21.31 -21.20 19.12
C ALA A 983 -21.50 -20.00 18.18
N GLY A 984 -22.41 -20.09 17.19
CA GLY A 984 -22.64 -19.03 16.22
C GLY A 984 -21.43 -18.71 15.33
N GLU A 985 -20.57 -19.69 15.09
CA GLU A 985 -19.42 -19.57 14.18
C GLU A 985 -19.83 -19.77 12.71
N PRO A 986 -19.02 -19.29 11.75
CA PRO A 986 -19.18 -19.62 10.35
C PRO A 986 -19.10 -21.15 10.11
N PRO A 987 -19.63 -21.64 8.96
CA PRO A 987 -19.71 -23.08 8.69
C PRO A 987 -18.39 -23.83 8.81
N LEU A 988 -17.29 -23.20 8.42
CA LEU A 988 -15.93 -23.71 8.58
C LEU A 988 -15.01 -22.57 9.02
N VAL A 989 -14.07 -22.89 9.89
CA VAL A 989 -13.01 -21.97 10.32
C VAL A 989 -11.66 -22.68 10.23
N LEU A 990 -10.68 -22.06 9.57
CA LEU A 990 -9.33 -22.61 9.50
C LEU A 990 -8.71 -22.60 10.91
N ARG A 991 -8.13 -23.73 11.32
CA ARG A 991 -7.41 -23.83 12.61
C ARG A 991 -5.97 -24.26 12.45
N HIS A 992 -5.67 -25.09 11.46
CA HIS A 992 -4.27 -25.47 11.18
C HIS A 992 -4.04 -25.61 9.69
N PHE A 993 -2.78 -25.42 9.28
CA PHE A 993 -2.31 -25.84 7.97
C PHE A 993 -0.85 -26.27 8.07
N VAL A 994 -0.45 -27.15 7.16
CA VAL A 994 0.94 -27.60 7.04
C VAL A 994 1.29 -27.68 5.56
N LYS A 995 2.37 -27.02 5.16
CA LYS A 995 3.02 -27.27 3.88
C LYS A 995 4.00 -28.43 4.05
N THR A 996 3.80 -29.51 3.30
CA THR A 996 4.68 -30.68 3.38
C THR A 996 6.08 -30.33 2.88
N ARG A 997 7.07 -31.14 3.24
CA ARG A 997 8.32 -31.17 2.47
C ARG A 997 8.02 -31.62 1.02
N PRO A 998 8.95 -31.43 0.07
CA PRO A 998 8.83 -32.04 -1.25
C PRO A 998 8.68 -33.56 -1.12
N LEU A 999 7.59 -34.10 -1.69
CA LEU A 999 7.28 -35.52 -1.69
C LEU A 999 7.50 -36.07 -3.10
N GLN A 1000 8.36 -37.07 -3.20
CA GLN A 1000 8.53 -37.88 -4.41
C GLN A 1000 7.27 -38.75 -4.67
N PRO A 1001 7.08 -39.26 -5.90
CA PRO A 1001 6.01 -40.22 -6.18
C PRO A 1001 5.96 -41.37 -5.16
N SER A 1002 4.76 -41.71 -4.68
CA SER A 1002 4.49 -42.72 -3.64
C SER A 1002 5.03 -42.42 -2.24
N GLN A 1003 5.67 -41.27 -2.03
CA GLN A 1003 6.16 -40.86 -0.72
C GLN A 1003 5.03 -40.24 0.11
N SER A 1004 5.05 -40.47 1.43
CA SER A 1004 4.15 -39.84 2.37
C SER A 1004 4.87 -39.09 3.50
N GLU A 1005 4.13 -38.17 4.11
CA GLU A 1005 4.50 -37.46 5.33
C GLU A 1005 3.38 -37.58 6.36
N LEU A 1006 3.73 -37.95 7.60
CA LEU A 1006 2.81 -37.98 8.72
C LEU A 1006 2.73 -36.58 9.32
N VAL A 1007 1.54 -35.98 9.28
CA VAL A 1007 1.21 -34.71 9.91
C VAL A 1007 0.57 -35.00 11.26
N SER A 1008 1.10 -34.41 12.32
CA SER A 1008 0.57 -34.52 13.68
C SER A 1008 0.25 -33.13 14.22
N LEU A 1009 -0.97 -32.93 14.69
CA LEU A 1009 -1.49 -31.64 15.13
C LEU A 1009 -2.23 -31.79 16.46
N SER A 1010 -2.32 -30.68 17.19
CA SER A 1010 -3.12 -30.57 18.40
C SER A 1010 -4.10 -29.40 18.26
N LEU A 1011 -5.35 -29.62 18.67
CA LEU A 1011 -6.34 -28.57 18.86
C LEU A 1011 -6.20 -28.04 20.28
N SER A 1012 -5.80 -26.78 20.38
CA SER A 1012 -5.64 -26.07 21.64
C SER A 1012 -6.98 -25.66 22.26
N ARG A 1013 -6.96 -25.25 23.53
CA ARG A 1013 -8.11 -24.61 24.18
C ARG A 1013 -8.64 -23.42 23.36
N ARG A 1014 -7.75 -22.59 22.80
CA ARG A 1014 -8.13 -21.46 21.94
C ARG A 1014 -8.78 -21.92 20.64
N ASP A 1015 -8.28 -23.01 20.03
CA ASP A 1015 -8.85 -23.57 18.79
C ASP A 1015 -10.29 -24.06 18.95
N LEU A 1016 -10.74 -24.33 20.18
CA LEU A 1016 -12.08 -24.80 20.50
C LEU A 1016 -12.94 -23.73 21.22
N SER A 1017 -12.41 -22.51 21.36
CA SER A 1017 -13.08 -21.42 22.07
C SER A 1017 -13.71 -20.40 21.12
N THR A 1018 -14.73 -19.71 21.62
CA THR A 1018 -15.28 -18.47 21.05
C THR A 1018 -15.09 -17.33 22.05
N TRP A 1019 -15.01 -16.09 21.57
CA TRP A 1019 -15.05 -14.90 22.39
C TRP A 1019 -16.49 -14.63 22.85
N ARG A 1020 -16.66 -14.47 24.15
CA ARG A 1020 -17.88 -13.93 24.75
C ARG A 1020 -17.62 -12.46 25.08
N PRO A 1021 -18.32 -11.51 24.44
CA PRO A 1021 -18.23 -10.10 24.79
C PRO A 1021 -18.57 -9.86 26.26
N ALA A 1022 -18.10 -8.73 26.80
CA ALA A 1022 -18.55 -8.30 28.11
C ALA A 1022 -20.07 -8.03 28.10
N ASP A 1023 -20.78 -8.42 29.15
CA ASP A 1023 -22.20 -8.11 29.32
C ASP A 1023 -22.43 -7.10 30.46
N SER A 1024 -23.65 -6.59 30.57
CA SER A 1024 -24.04 -5.61 31.59
C SER A 1024 -24.04 -6.16 33.02
N SER A 1025 -23.75 -7.45 33.21
CA SER A 1025 -23.84 -8.16 34.50
C SER A 1025 -22.51 -8.29 35.25
N SER A 1026 -21.48 -7.50 34.86
CA SER A 1026 -20.16 -7.35 35.52
C SER A 1026 -19.10 -8.41 35.22
N GLU A 1027 -19.34 -9.34 34.29
CA GLU A 1027 -18.27 -10.23 33.79
C GLU A 1027 -17.46 -9.54 32.67
N ARG A 1028 -16.13 -9.56 32.81
CA ARG A 1028 -15.24 -9.16 31.70
C ARG A 1028 -15.40 -10.17 30.56
N GLY A 1029 -15.45 -9.67 29.33
CA GLY A 1029 -15.42 -10.50 28.14
C GLY A 1029 -14.21 -11.45 28.12
N GLY A 1030 -14.33 -12.57 27.41
CA GLY A 1030 -13.25 -13.55 27.37
C GLY A 1030 -13.53 -14.77 26.50
N TRP A 1031 -12.47 -15.50 26.21
CA TRP A 1031 -12.55 -16.80 25.53
C TRP A 1031 -13.25 -17.83 26.42
N ARG A 1032 -14.16 -18.60 25.82
CA ARG A 1032 -14.84 -19.73 26.45
C ARG A 1032 -14.83 -20.90 25.48
N VAL A 1033 -14.51 -22.09 25.96
CA VAL A 1033 -14.60 -23.31 25.17
C VAL A 1033 -16.06 -23.50 24.75
N ALA A 1034 -16.30 -23.70 23.46
CA ALA A 1034 -17.61 -24.07 22.98
C ALA A 1034 -17.83 -25.56 23.24
N HIS A 1035 -19.02 -25.90 23.74
CA HIS A 1035 -19.39 -27.28 24.09
C HIS A 1035 -20.36 -27.86 23.07
N GLY A 1036 -20.23 -29.16 22.85
CA GLY A 1036 -21.04 -29.93 21.92
C GLY A 1036 -20.23 -30.56 20.81
N ARG A 1037 -20.91 -30.90 19.71
CA ARG A 1037 -20.31 -31.61 18.59
C ARG A 1037 -19.53 -30.69 17.66
N PHE A 1038 -18.26 -31.01 17.47
CA PHE A 1038 -17.40 -30.41 16.46
C PHE A 1038 -17.24 -31.35 15.26
N GLY A 1039 -17.13 -30.75 14.07
CA GLY A 1039 -16.69 -31.45 12.86
C GLY A 1039 -15.29 -31.01 12.48
N VAL A 1040 -14.51 -31.94 11.93
CA VAL A 1040 -13.18 -31.69 11.37
C VAL A 1040 -13.20 -31.99 9.89
N VAL A 1041 -12.60 -31.10 9.10
CA VAL A 1041 -12.35 -31.31 7.68
C VAL A 1041 -10.87 -31.08 7.40
N VAL A 1042 -10.20 -32.05 6.80
CA VAL A 1042 -8.82 -31.91 6.31
C VAL A 1042 -8.82 -32.06 4.79
N GLY A 1043 -8.15 -31.15 4.07
CA GLY A 1043 -8.01 -31.25 2.63
C GLY A 1043 -7.11 -30.17 2.04
N GLY A 1044 -7.05 -30.11 0.70
CA GLY A 1044 -6.20 -29.16 -0.03
C GLY A 1044 -6.82 -27.79 -0.29
N SER A 1045 -8.05 -27.52 0.17
CA SER A 1045 -8.75 -26.23 0.07
C SER A 1045 -9.89 -26.14 1.08
N SER A 1046 -10.57 -24.99 1.17
CA SER A 1046 -11.80 -24.81 1.98
C SER A 1046 -13.03 -25.53 1.41
N ARG A 1047 -12.93 -26.06 0.18
CA ARG A 1047 -13.99 -26.85 -0.48
C ARG A 1047 -13.39 -28.09 -1.13
N PRO A 1048 -12.83 -29.03 -0.35
CA PRO A 1048 -12.32 -30.27 -0.92
C PRO A 1048 -13.49 -31.02 -1.57
N ALA A 1049 -13.27 -31.59 -2.76
CA ALA A 1049 -14.30 -32.42 -3.40
C ALA A 1049 -14.60 -33.66 -2.54
N GLU A 1050 -15.74 -34.29 -2.79
CA GLU A 1050 -16.11 -35.51 -2.09
C GLU A 1050 -15.06 -36.61 -2.35
N GLY A 1051 -14.48 -37.15 -1.28
CA GLY A 1051 -13.38 -38.12 -1.35
C GLY A 1051 -11.96 -37.54 -1.47
N GLU A 1052 -11.80 -36.23 -1.63
CA GLU A 1052 -10.48 -35.55 -1.71
C GLU A 1052 -9.98 -35.00 -0.38
N GLY A 1053 -10.58 -35.42 0.74
CA GLY A 1053 -10.21 -34.98 2.08
C GLY A 1053 -10.73 -35.91 3.18
N LEU A 1054 -10.32 -35.64 4.41
CA LEU A 1054 -10.74 -36.37 5.60
C LEU A 1054 -11.84 -35.62 6.33
N ARG A 1055 -12.74 -36.37 6.94
CA ARG A 1055 -13.80 -35.85 7.79
C ARG A 1055 -13.87 -36.69 9.06
N ALA A 1056 -14.14 -36.05 10.19
CA ALA A 1056 -14.39 -36.69 11.47
C ALA A 1056 -15.30 -35.79 12.33
N GLU A 1057 -15.91 -36.35 13.36
CA GLU A 1057 -16.66 -35.60 14.39
C GLU A 1057 -16.14 -36.00 15.77
N PHE A 1058 -16.14 -35.06 16.71
CA PHE A 1058 -15.78 -35.31 18.10
C PHE A 1058 -16.59 -34.42 19.05
N GLU A 1059 -16.72 -34.84 20.30
CA GLU A 1059 -17.51 -34.15 21.33
C GLU A 1059 -16.57 -33.43 22.32
N VAL A 1060 -16.92 -32.18 22.69
CA VAL A 1060 -16.18 -31.33 23.64
C VAL A 1060 -17.00 -30.97 24.87
#